data_AF-A0AAE2YHJ5-F1
#
_entry.id   AF-A0AAE2YHJ5-F1
#
_cell.length_a   1.000
_cell.length_b   1.000
_cell.length_c   1.000
_cell.angle_alpha   90.00
_cell.angle_beta   90.00
_cell.angle_gamma   90.00
#
_symmetry.space_group_name_H-M   'P 1'
#
loop_
_entity.id
_entity.type
_entity.pdbx_description
1 polymer ?
#
loop_
_entity_poly.entity_id
_entity_poly.type
_entity_poly.pdbx_seq_one_letter_code
_entity_poly.pdbx_strand_id
1 'polypeptide(L)'
;MGVYLGAVRLLWCMNCGVPLLDEKCSLCGERGVNVNISPPGDARPAFRREIALLSKVVRDQFGVKLQYDGCIVLNKVPYLDHMDEVIMSGEIIGALRFNVFKLDWEFLPKLAGGHIIFQHGGGKWVCSDDGAMKSILQGSANLLGPGVLDCDPEISVGDHVVVVNTNGKVFAVGVAKKSGKEMLARERGVAVKIRERGILSERMEMKRGTWNYAVKANEEALNRFEEKALRFIRNVTANYNRPVTVAFSGGKDSLVTLLLVLKALGKKFKVLFVDTGVEFPETVAYTEELIRQLGLNLLEERVTGDAFWKLVEEFGPPGRDYRICCKGCKLGPLTKLIKENFPDGCLTFIGQRSYESEARFKEPKVNVNPWVPGQIAAYPIKNWTALHVWLYIFREGVKYNPLYEKGLNRIGCWPCPASKLSEINVLRETHEDFYRTLMNMLERWRKRYGYPEEWVRYGFWRWKRIPKGHLELAEQLGVKLPAERPAGGKKVVYRIERKERKEGGVVLFGRFNFPAELARLRNVANMIGEPSVERGEVIITCREGEARIREDGSFVIFSVSEEKADEVRRRTAQVMVKTLRCVGCSECASACKRQAILINWGMAWVLEERCIHCSKCIEVRCTAIYANKGLSGEVFSA
;
A
#
# COMPACT_ATOMS: atom_id res chain seq x y z
N MET A 1 6.13 6.26 -17.76
CA MET A 1 4.79 6.06 -18.35
C MET A 1 3.77 6.10 -17.21
N GLY A 2 2.72 6.93 -17.30
CA GLY A 2 1.74 7.08 -16.22
C GLY A 2 0.94 5.80 -15.98
N VAL A 3 0.57 5.51 -14.72
CA VAL A 3 -0.24 4.33 -14.38
C VAL A 3 -1.72 4.69 -14.50
N TYR A 4 -2.38 4.20 -15.55
CA TYR A 4 -3.81 4.40 -15.76
C TYR A 4 -4.61 3.30 -15.06
N LEU A 5 -5.45 3.68 -14.09
CA LEU A 5 -6.24 2.75 -13.26
C LEU A 5 -7.76 2.92 -13.48
N GLY A 6 -8.14 3.56 -14.59
CA GLY A 6 -9.49 3.96 -14.93
C GLY A 6 -9.48 5.26 -15.75
N ALA A 7 -10.64 5.90 -15.85
CA ALA A 7 -10.75 7.21 -16.48
C ALA A 7 -10.08 8.26 -15.60
N VAL A 8 -9.12 9.00 -16.15
CA VAL A 8 -8.47 10.12 -15.47
C VAL A 8 -9.34 11.35 -15.71
N ARG A 9 -10.31 11.57 -14.81
CA ARG A 9 -11.30 12.63 -14.94
C ARG A 9 -11.48 13.36 -13.62
N LEU A 10 -11.32 14.68 -13.67
CA LEU A 10 -11.77 15.61 -12.63
C LEU A 10 -12.42 16.79 -13.35
N LEU A 11 -13.70 17.01 -13.07
CA LEU A 11 -14.42 18.16 -13.58
C LEU A 11 -14.52 19.23 -12.49
N TRP A 12 -14.69 20.48 -12.88
CA TRP A 12 -14.87 21.60 -11.96
C TRP A 12 -16.02 22.48 -12.42
N CYS A 13 -16.93 22.81 -11.49
CA CYS A 13 -17.94 23.82 -11.73
C CYS A 13 -17.30 25.21 -11.52
N MET A 14 -17.07 25.95 -12.60
CA MET A 14 -16.46 27.28 -12.51
C MET A 14 -17.39 28.29 -11.83
N ASN A 15 -18.71 28.11 -11.91
CA ASN A 15 -19.64 29.01 -11.24
C ASN A 15 -19.78 28.75 -9.73
N CYS A 16 -19.86 27.49 -9.30
CA CYS A 16 -19.95 27.15 -7.88
C CYS A 16 -18.59 27.03 -7.17
N GLY A 17 -17.48 26.94 -7.93
CA GLY A 17 -16.13 26.79 -7.38
C GLY A 17 -15.87 25.43 -6.71
N VAL A 18 -16.46 24.35 -7.22
CA VAL A 18 -16.40 23.01 -6.60
C VAL A 18 -16.07 21.90 -7.62
N PRO A 19 -15.43 20.80 -7.17
CA PRO A 19 -15.19 19.65 -8.04
C PRO A 19 -16.49 18.90 -8.37
N LEU A 20 -16.55 18.29 -9.55
CA LEU A 20 -17.68 17.51 -10.04
C LEU A 20 -17.28 16.06 -10.39
N LEU A 21 -18.20 15.14 -10.12
CA LEU A 21 -18.16 13.73 -10.49
C LEU A 21 -18.73 13.48 -11.89
N ASP A 22 -19.54 14.43 -12.39
CA ASP A 22 -20.23 14.34 -13.68
C ASP A 22 -20.24 15.67 -14.44
N GLU A 23 -20.66 15.65 -15.69
CA GLU A 23 -20.58 16.79 -16.61
C GLU A 23 -21.40 17.99 -16.22
N LYS A 24 -22.49 17.82 -15.47
CA LYS A 24 -23.39 18.90 -15.11
C LYS A 24 -23.41 19.08 -13.60
N CYS A 25 -23.31 20.33 -13.15
CA CYS A 25 -23.48 20.69 -11.75
C CYS A 25 -24.96 20.61 -11.37
N SER A 26 -25.32 19.76 -10.41
CA SER A 26 -26.71 19.65 -9.91
C SER A 26 -27.18 20.92 -9.17
N LEU A 27 -26.24 21.78 -8.73
CA LEU A 27 -26.57 22.99 -7.97
C LEU A 27 -26.90 24.19 -8.87
N CYS A 28 -26.10 24.48 -9.89
CA CYS A 28 -26.31 25.64 -10.79
C CYS A 28 -26.70 25.26 -12.21
N GLY A 29 -26.67 23.98 -12.57
CA GLY A 29 -27.00 23.49 -13.91
C GLY A 29 -25.91 23.67 -14.97
N GLU A 30 -24.80 24.37 -14.68
CA GLU A 30 -23.72 24.57 -15.64
C GLU A 30 -22.90 23.31 -15.91
N ARG A 31 -22.28 23.28 -17.09
CA ARG A 31 -21.36 22.21 -17.48
C ARG A 31 -20.00 22.40 -16.80
N GLY A 32 -19.48 21.34 -16.20
CA GLY A 32 -18.15 21.30 -15.63
C GLY A 32 -17.05 21.40 -16.68
N VAL A 33 -15.95 22.07 -16.31
CA VAL A 33 -14.73 22.16 -17.11
C VAL A 33 -13.77 21.05 -16.68
N ASN A 34 -13.07 20.43 -17.63
CA ASN A 34 -12.11 19.37 -17.33
C ASN A 34 -10.81 19.95 -16.77
N VAL A 35 -10.42 19.44 -15.60
CA VAL A 35 -9.10 19.69 -15.00
C VAL A 35 -8.16 18.59 -15.48
N ASN A 36 -7.13 18.96 -16.23
CA ASN A 36 -6.18 18.03 -16.85
C ASN A 36 -5.18 17.46 -15.81
N ILE A 37 -5.70 16.65 -14.89
CA ILE A 37 -4.92 16.02 -13.83
C ILE A 37 -4.08 14.85 -14.35
N SER A 38 -2.97 14.57 -13.66
CA SER A 38 -2.11 13.45 -13.97
C SER A 38 -2.73 12.10 -13.54
N PRO A 39 -2.45 10.98 -14.24
CA PRO A 39 -2.85 9.65 -13.77
C PRO A 39 -2.23 9.34 -12.40
N PRO A 40 -2.86 8.50 -11.54
CA PRO A 40 -4.01 7.64 -11.83
C PRO A 40 -5.39 8.33 -11.78
N GLY A 41 -5.47 9.61 -11.42
CA GLY A 41 -6.76 10.32 -11.34
C GLY A 41 -7.60 10.00 -10.09
N ASP A 42 -6.98 9.57 -8.99
CA ASP A 42 -7.66 9.25 -7.73
C ASP A 42 -7.74 10.48 -6.81
N ALA A 43 -8.29 11.57 -7.34
CA ALA A 43 -8.38 12.86 -6.66
C ALA A 43 -9.23 12.80 -5.39
N ARG A 44 -8.87 13.60 -4.37
CA ARG A 44 -9.52 13.62 -3.05
C ARG A 44 -9.47 15.01 -2.40
N PRO A 45 -10.29 15.30 -1.39
CA PRO A 45 -10.11 16.48 -0.54
C PRO A 45 -8.72 16.54 0.11
N ALA A 46 -8.20 17.76 0.24
CA ALA A 46 -7.14 18.07 1.19
C ALA A 46 -7.73 18.21 2.61
N PHE A 47 -7.10 17.60 3.60
CA PHE A 47 -7.49 17.72 5.00
C PHE A 47 -6.63 18.74 5.76
N ARG A 48 -6.99 19.02 7.01
CA ARG A 48 -6.41 20.11 7.81
C ARG A 48 -4.88 20.12 7.81
N ARG A 49 -4.23 18.98 8.08
CA ARG A 49 -2.76 18.89 8.11
C ARG A 49 -2.14 19.14 6.73
N GLU A 50 -2.77 18.70 5.66
CA GLU A 50 -2.24 18.83 4.29
C GLU A 50 -2.34 20.26 3.80
N ILE A 51 -3.44 20.95 4.14
CA ILE A 51 -3.59 22.39 3.89
C ILE A 51 -2.53 23.17 4.68
N ALA A 52 -2.34 22.85 5.96
CA ALA A 52 -1.31 23.48 6.78
C ALA A 52 0.11 23.23 6.24
N LEU A 53 0.39 22.02 5.78
CA LEU A 53 1.66 21.65 5.16
C LEU A 53 1.88 22.44 3.86
N LEU A 54 0.88 22.52 2.98
CA LEU A 54 0.95 23.31 1.75
C LEU A 54 1.27 24.77 2.06
N SER A 55 0.51 25.41 2.96
CA SER A 55 0.73 26.80 3.34
C SER A 55 2.10 27.01 3.98
N LYS A 56 2.60 26.04 4.77
CA LYS A 56 3.96 26.08 5.34
C LYS A 56 5.01 26.04 4.23
N VAL A 57 4.96 25.04 3.37
CA VAL A 57 5.98 24.81 2.33
C VAL A 57 6.07 25.98 1.37
N VAL A 58 4.92 26.53 0.95
CA VAL A 58 4.87 27.71 0.07
C VAL A 58 5.49 28.92 0.77
N ARG A 59 5.15 29.16 2.04
CA ARG A 59 5.71 30.27 2.80
C ARG A 59 7.22 30.12 2.98
N ASP A 60 7.68 28.92 3.32
CA ASP A 60 9.10 28.67 3.56
C ASP A 60 9.93 28.82 2.27
N GLN A 61 9.37 28.53 1.09
CA GLN A 61 10.07 28.64 -0.19
C GLN A 61 9.94 30.00 -0.90
N PHE A 62 8.78 30.64 -0.80
CA PHE A 62 8.44 31.84 -1.58
C PHE A 62 8.10 33.05 -0.71
N GLY A 63 8.14 32.93 0.62
CA GLY A 63 7.84 34.04 1.54
C GLY A 63 6.36 34.40 1.66
N VAL A 64 5.45 33.68 0.99
CA VAL A 64 4.01 34.00 0.97
C VAL A 64 3.12 32.92 1.56
N LYS A 65 2.05 33.36 2.22
CA LYS A 65 1.02 32.47 2.74
C LYS A 65 -0.10 32.32 1.72
N LEU A 66 -0.20 31.14 1.12
CA LEU A 66 -1.38 30.74 0.35
C LEU A 66 -2.59 30.64 1.30
N GLN A 67 -3.50 31.62 1.22
CA GLN A 67 -4.79 31.61 1.93
C GLN A 67 -5.92 31.30 0.94
N TYR A 68 -6.58 30.17 1.15
CA TYR A 68 -7.74 29.78 0.36
C TYR A 68 -8.66 28.94 1.25
N ASP A 69 -9.93 29.34 1.32
CA ASP A 69 -10.97 28.76 2.18
C ASP A 69 -11.98 27.91 1.39
N GLY A 70 -11.82 27.80 0.07
CA GLY A 70 -12.63 26.94 -0.80
C GLY A 70 -12.14 25.49 -0.85
N CYS A 71 -12.77 24.69 -1.72
CA CYS A 71 -12.40 23.29 -1.97
C CYS A 71 -10.97 23.18 -2.51
N ILE A 72 -10.09 22.53 -1.76
CA ILE A 72 -8.75 22.13 -2.22
C ILE A 72 -8.77 20.64 -2.49
N VAL A 73 -8.43 20.26 -3.73
CA VAL A 73 -8.35 18.86 -4.16
C VAL A 73 -6.89 18.47 -4.34
N LEU A 74 -6.53 17.30 -3.83
CA LEU A 74 -5.23 16.66 -4.05
C LEU A 74 -5.39 15.51 -5.02
N ASN A 75 -4.58 15.48 -6.07
CA ASN A 75 -4.49 14.35 -6.98
C ASN A 75 -3.12 13.68 -6.86
N LYS A 76 -3.11 12.39 -6.52
CA LYS A 76 -1.86 11.63 -6.43
C LYS A 76 -1.19 11.54 -7.80
N VAL A 77 0.13 11.77 -7.84
CA VAL A 77 0.93 11.64 -9.06
C VAL A 77 2.05 10.60 -8.85
N PRO A 78 2.39 9.79 -9.87
CA PRO A 78 3.54 8.91 -9.84
C PRO A 78 4.83 9.67 -9.50
N TYR A 79 5.40 9.31 -8.36
CA TYR A 79 6.70 9.78 -7.90
C TYR A 79 7.33 8.70 -7.03
N LEU A 80 8.61 8.86 -6.69
CA LEU A 80 9.38 7.87 -5.95
C LEU A 80 8.78 7.54 -4.59
N ASP A 81 8.28 8.54 -3.85
CA ASP A 81 7.57 8.33 -2.57
C ASP A 81 6.20 9.05 -2.50
N HIS A 82 6.18 10.39 -2.37
CA HIS A 82 4.94 11.16 -2.26
C HIS A 82 4.98 12.40 -3.15
N MET A 83 3.99 12.53 -4.03
CA MET A 83 3.71 13.76 -4.75
C MET A 83 2.21 13.84 -5.04
N ASP A 84 1.60 14.96 -4.67
CA ASP A 84 0.20 15.26 -4.95
C ASP A 84 0.12 16.59 -5.73
N GLU A 85 -0.57 16.59 -6.87
CA GLU A 85 -1.03 17.82 -7.54
C GLU A 85 -2.05 18.52 -6.64
N VAL A 86 -1.91 19.84 -6.53
CA VAL A 86 -2.80 20.70 -5.75
C VAL A 86 -3.72 21.43 -6.73
N ILE A 87 -5.02 21.21 -6.59
CA ILE A 87 -6.04 21.82 -7.45
C ILE A 87 -6.92 22.77 -6.61
N MET A 88 -7.09 23.99 -7.10
CA MET A 88 -7.98 25.00 -6.53
C MET A 88 -8.70 25.73 -7.65
N SER A 89 -9.98 26.05 -7.47
CA SER A 89 -10.76 26.85 -8.44
C SER A 89 -10.68 26.34 -9.90
N GLY A 90 -10.57 25.02 -10.09
CA GLY A 90 -10.50 24.38 -11.42
C GLY A 90 -9.11 24.35 -12.05
N GLU A 91 -8.10 24.86 -11.35
CA GLU A 91 -6.73 24.99 -11.86
C GLU A 91 -5.76 24.15 -11.05
N ILE A 92 -4.75 23.59 -11.70
CA ILE A 92 -3.64 22.91 -11.02
C ILE A 92 -2.63 23.98 -10.63
N ILE A 93 -2.56 24.29 -9.35
CA ILE A 93 -1.76 25.39 -8.81
C ILE A 93 -0.29 24.97 -8.76
N GLY A 94 -0.04 23.70 -8.50
CA GLY A 94 1.30 23.14 -8.41
C GLY A 94 1.25 21.70 -7.95
N ALA A 95 2.38 21.19 -7.50
CA ALA A 95 2.46 19.89 -6.86
C ALA A 95 3.27 19.97 -5.57
N LEU A 96 2.74 19.38 -4.51
CA LEU A 96 3.42 19.20 -3.25
C LEU A 96 4.19 17.88 -3.30
N ARG A 97 5.52 17.95 -3.27
CA ARG A 97 6.42 16.80 -3.44
C ARG A 97 7.25 16.60 -2.18
N PHE A 98 7.31 15.37 -1.69
CA PHE A 98 8.26 14.99 -0.66
C PHE A 98 9.59 14.64 -1.31
N ASN A 99 10.56 15.56 -1.29
CA ASN A 99 11.87 15.36 -1.88
C ASN A 99 12.65 14.35 -1.05
N VAL A 100 12.77 13.13 -1.56
CA VAL A 100 13.45 12.03 -0.84
C VAL A 100 14.92 12.31 -0.58
N PHE A 101 15.62 13.12 -1.39
CA PHE A 101 17.03 13.45 -1.18
C PHE A 101 17.22 14.42 -0.01
N LYS A 102 16.31 15.38 0.12
CA LYS A 102 16.30 16.37 1.21
C LYS A 102 15.56 15.85 2.45
N LEU A 103 14.76 14.79 2.31
CA LEU A 103 13.80 14.30 3.29
C LEU A 103 12.86 15.40 3.79
N ASP A 104 12.48 16.31 2.90
CA ASP A 104 11.63 17.46 3.19
C ASP A 104 10.65 17.73 2.05
N TRP A 105 9.64 18.53 2.32
CA TRP A 105 8.61 18.91 1.36
C TRP A 105 8.99 20.13 0.55
N GLU A 106 8.63 20.11 -0.72
CA GLU A 106 8.76 21.26 -1.62
C GLU A 106 7.51 21.38 -2.51
N PHE A 107 7.16 22.61 -2.83
CA PHE A 107 6.09 22.99 -3.72
C PHE A 107 6.68 23.32 -5.09
N LEU A 108 6.13 22.66 -6.10
CA LEU A 108 6.47 22.82 -7.50
C LEU A 108 5.35 23.62 -8.16
N PRO A 109 5.45 24.95 -8.27
CA PRO A 109 4.39 25.75 -8.89
C PRO A 109 4.18 25.34 -10.36
N LYS A 110 2.92 25.33 -10.78
CA LYS A 110 2.50 25.44 -12.19
C LYS A 110 2.23 26.91 -12.50
N LEU A 111 1.85 27.25 -13.74
CA LEU A 111 1.60 28.64 -14.12
C LEU A 111 0.60 29.35 -13.19
N ALA A 112 -0.54 28.70 -12.93
CA ALA A 112 -1.58 29.24 -12.06
C ALA A 112 -1.06 29.55 -10.64
N GLY A 113 -0.29 28.63 -10.06
CA GLY A 113 0.31 28.87 -8.75
C GLY A 113 1.43 29.88 -8.76
N GLY A 114 2.24 29.92 -9.81
CA GLY A 114 3.26 30.96 -9.98
C GLY A 114 2.64 32.35 -10.03
N HIS A 115 1.50 32.49 -10.72
CA HIS A 115 0.71 33.72 -10.72
C HIS A 115 0.18 34.09 -9.34
N ILE A 116 -0.47 33.15 -8.64
CA ILE A 116 -0.98 33.40 -7.29
C ILE A 116 0.16 33.80 -6.33
N ILE A 117 1.28 33.09 -6.36
CA ILE A 117 2.46 33.36 -5.53
C ILE A 117 3.00 34.77 -5.81
N PHE A 118 3.24 35.10 -7.08
CA PHE A 118 3.80 36.39 -7.46
C PHE A 118 2.88 37.57 -7.10
N GLN A 119 1.57 37.44 -7.37
CA GLN A 119 0.58 38.48 -7.04
C GLN A 119 0.46 38.77 -5.54
N HIS A 120 0.76 37.78 -4.69
CA HIS A 120 0.78 37.97 -3.24
C HIS A 120 2.14 38.45 -2.70
N GLY A 121 3.06 38.89 -3.58
CA GLY A 121 4.40 39.37 -3.21
C GLY A 121 5.40 38.25 -2.95
N GLY A 122 5.23 37.09 -3.58
CA GLY A 122 6.13 35.95 -3.44
C GLY A 122 7.49 36.22 -4.08
N GLY A 123 8.55 35.80 -3.38
CA GLY A 123 9.91 35.81 -3.90
C GLY A 123 10.15 34.77 -4.99
N LYS A 124 11.43 34.59 -5.37
CA LYS A 124 11.93 33.66 -6.38
C LYS A 124 11.36 33.93 -7.77
N TRP A 125 11.27 35.20 -8.16
CA TRP A 125 10.83 35.62 -9.49
C TRP A 125 12.01 36.07 -10.37
N VAL A 126 11.84 35.95 -11.69
CA VAL A 126 12.81 36.39 -12.71
C VAL A 126 12.07 37.18 -13.78
N CYS A 127 12.49 38.42 -14.04
CA CYS A 127 11.96 39.26 -15.11
C CYS A 127 12.74 39.00 -16.40
N SER A 128 12.03 38.59 -17.45
CA SER A 128 12.57 38.36 -18.79
C SER A 128 12.34 39.57 -19.70
N ASP A 129 13.26 39.78 -20.66
CA ASP A 129 12.99 40.69 -21.78
C ASP A 129 11.93 40.11 -22.74
N ASP A 130 11.38 40.99 -23.59
CA ASP A 130 10.30 40.65 -24.53
C ASP A 130 10.74 39.69 -25.65
N GLY A 131 12.02 39.73 -26.05
CA GLY A 131 12.59 38.82 -27.05
C GLY A 131 12.65 37.40 -26.52
N ALA A 132 13.22 37.21 -25.34
CA ALA A 132 13.27 35.96 -24.62
C ALA A 132 11.87 35.44 -24.27
N MET A 133 10.94 36.32 -23.86
CA MET A 133 9.54 35.97 -23.63
C MET A 133 8.90 35.36 -24.90
N LYS A 134 9.05 36.03 -26.06
CA LYS A 134 8.52 35.52 -27.34
C LYS A 134 9.14 34.16 -27.69
N SER A 135 10.45 34.01 -27.55
CA SER A 135 11.13 32.72 -27.81
C SER A 135 10.66 31.60 -26.88
N ILE A 136 10.43 31.90 -25.60
CA ILE A 136 9.91 30.93 -24.63
C ILE A 136 8.49 30.53 -25.05
N LEU A 137 7.58 31.49 -25.28
CA LEU A 137 6.18 31.20 -25.60
C LEU A 137 5.99 30.47 -26.93
N GLN A 138 6.70 30.88 -27.98
CA GLN A 138 6.57 30.32 -29.33
C GLN A 138 7.36 29.01 -29.51
N GLY A 139 8.41 28.79 -28.73
CA GLY A 139 9.29 27.63 -28.81
C GLY A 139 9.28 26.79 -27.54
N SER A 140 10.31 25.96 -27.34
CA SER A 140 10.61 25.27 -26.06
C SER A 140 11.93 25.78 -25.47
N ALA A 141 12.20 27.07 -25.64
CA ALA A 141 13.44 27.70 -25.20
C ALA A 141 13.52 27.79 -23.68
N ASN A 142 14.75 27.75 -23.16
CA ASN A 142 15.05 28.10 -21.78
C ASN A 142 15.37 29.60 -21.69
N LEU A 143 15.21 30.21 -20.51
CA LEU A 143 15.66 31.59 -20.30
C LEU A 143 17.18 31.58 -20.14
N LEU A 144 17.87 32.30 -21.02
CA LEU A 144 19.32 32.49 -20.97
C LEU A 144 19.65 33.74 -20.14
N GLY A 145 20.82 33.76 -19.51
CA GLY A 145 21.25 34.90 -18.67
C GLY A 145 21.18 36.27 -19.34
N PRO A 146 21.57 36.44 -20.62
CA PRO A 146 21.42 37.72 -21.32
C PRO A 146 19.98 38.23 -21.42
N GLY A 147 18.99 37.33 -21.36
CA GLY A 147 17.57 37.68 -21.42
C GLY A 147 16.94 38.02 -20.06
N VAL A 148 17.72 37.98 -18.98
CA VAL A 148 17.27 38.37 -17.63
C VAL A 148 17.43 39.87 -17.46
N LEU A 149 16.32 40.56 -17.22
CA LEU A 149 16.30 41.99 -16.95
C LEU A 149 16.52 42.30 -15.47
N ASP A 150 15.86 41.53 -14.60
CA ASP A 150 15.89 41.65 -13.14
C ASP A 150 15.47 40.32 -12.51
N CYS A 151 15.78 40.09 -11.23
CA CYS A 151 15.32 38.92 -10.50
C CYS A 151 15.43 39.10 -8.98
N ASP A 152 14.80 38.20 -8.23
CA ASP A 152 15.03 38.09 -6.80
C ASP A 152 16.50 37.67 -6.51
N PRO A 153 17.29 38.51 -5.81
CA PRO A 153 18.70 38.23 -5.52
C PRO A 153 18.90 37.03 -4.61
N GLU A 154 17.88 36.59 -3.85
CA GLU A 154 17.95 35.44 -2.97
C GLU A 154 17.83 34.09 -3.72
N ILE A 155 17.61 34.10 -5.04
CA ILE A 155 17.53 32.87 -5.84
C ILE A 155 18.83 32.07 -5.73
N SER A 156 18.70 30.80 -5.36
CA SER A 156 19.78 29.82 -5.37
C SER A 156 19.60 28.84 -6.54
N VAL A 157 20.72 28.25 -7.00
CA VAL A 157 20.66 27.22 -8.04
C VAL A 157 19.80 26.04 -7.57
N GLY A 158 18.83 25.64 -8.39
CA GLY A 158 17.86 24.60 -8.06
C GLY A 158 16.52 25.11 -7.50
N ASP A 159 16.40 26.40 -7.18
CA ASP A 159 15.14 26.98 -6.73
C ASP A 159 14.07 26.89 -7.83
N HIS A 160 12.82 26.68 -7.40
CA HIS A 160 11.67 26.85 -8.26
C HIS A 160 11.39 28.34 -8.41
N VAL A 161 11.29 28.80 -9.66
CA VAL A 161 11.15 30.23 -9.96
C VAL A 161 9.94 30.52 -10.83
N VAL A 162 9.38 31.71 -10.65
CA VAL A 162 8.32 32.29 -11.49
C VAL A 162 8.96 33.25 -12.48
N VAL A 163 8.57 33.19 -13.75
CA VAL A 163 9.10 34.07 -14.79
C VAL A 163 8.02 35.06 -15.21
N VAL A 164 8.35 36.34 -15.10
CA VAL A 164 7.48 37.48 -15.41
C VAL A 164 8.04 38.26 -16.59
N ASN A 165 7.15 38.95 -17.31
CA ASN A 165 7.56 39.94 -18.30
C ASN A 165 7.75 41.32 -17.66
N THR A 166 8.14 42.29 -18.48
CA THR A 166 8.32 43.71 -18.14
C THR A 166 7.08 44.37 -17.52
N ASN A 167 5.89 43.83 -17.76
CA ASN A 167 4.62 44.30 -17.20
C ASN A 167 4.20 43.55 -15.93
N GLY A 168 5.08 42.72 -15.35
CA GLY A 168 4.77 41.91 -14.16
C GLY A 168 3.78 40.77 -14.40
N LYS A 169 3.50 40.40 -15.65
CA LYS A 169 2.64 39.25 -15.97
C LYS A 169 3.47 37.96 -15.98
N VAL A 170 3.04 36.99 -15.16
CA VAL A 170 3.61 35.63 -15.15
C VAL A 170 3.27 34.92 -16.46
N PHE A 171 4.29 34.37 -17.12
CA PHE A 171 4.11 33.60 -18.36
C PHE A 171 4.85 32.27 -18.39
N ALA A 172 5.74 32.01 -17.41
CA ALA A 172 6.42 30.73 -17.28
C ALA A 172 6.80 30.43 -15.83
N VAL A 173 7.06 29.15 -15.55
CA VAL A 173 7.67 28.66 -14.31
C VAL A 173 8.80 27.68 -14.64
N GLY A 174 9.80 27.62 -13.78
CA GLY A 174 11.01 26.84 -14.07
C GLY A 174 11.86 26.50 -12.86
N VAL A 175 13.08 26.07 -13.14
CA VAL A 175 14.11 25.79 -12.14
C VAL A 175 15.32 26.67 -12.44
N ALA A 176 15.78 27.41 -11.45
CA ALA A 176 16.99 28.22 -11.53
C ALA A 176 18.21 27.34 -11.81
N LYS A 177 19.01 27.73 -12.80
CA LYS A 177 20.29 27.13 -13.17
C LYS A 177 21.48 28.03 -12.86
N LYS A 178 21.19 29.27 -12.47
CA LYS A 178 22.11 30.27 -11.94
C LYS A 178 21.54 30.85 -10.65
N SER A 179 22.39 31.39 -9.78
CA SER A 179 21.97 32.18 -8.62
C SER A 179 21.45 33.56 -9.04
N GLY A 180 20.72 34.25 -8.16
CA GLY A 180 20.23 35.61 -8.40
C GLY A 180 21.37 36.56 -8.77
N LYS A 181 22.53 36.45 -8.10
CA LYS A 181 23.73 37.25 -8.40
C LYS A 181 24.25 37.04 -9.82
N GLU A 182 24.40 35.79 -10.25
CA GLU A 182 24.85 35.47 -11.62
C GLU A 182 23.81 35.90 -12.69
N MET A 183 22.52 35.83 -12.35
CA MET A 183 21.44 36.30 -13.24
C MET A 183 21.45 37.82 -13.40
N LEU A 184 21.64 38.57 -12.32
CA LEU A 184 21.78 40.03 -12.35
C LEU A 184 23.04 40.48 -13.11
N ALA A 185 24.12 39.69 -13.02
CA ALA A 185 25.33 39.88 -13.83
C ALA A 185 25.15 39.47 -15.31
N ARG A 186 24.00 38.91 -15.69
CA ARG A 186 23.64 38.45 -17.05
C ARG A 186 24.66 37.48 -17.66
N GLU A 187 25.24 36.63 -16.82
CA GLU A 187 26.24 35.66 -17.27
C GLU A 187 25.67 34.71 -18.35
N ARG A 188 26.49 34.38 -19.37
CA ARG A 188 26.08 33.49 -20.45
C ARG A 188 25.68 32.10 -19.93
N GLY A 189 24.77 31.45 -20.66
CA GLY A 189 24.25 30.11 -20.33
C GLY A 189 22.78 30.14 -19.91
N VAL A 190 22.25 28.98 -19.52
CA VAL A 190 20.85 28.85 -19.08
C VAL A 190 20.72 29.43 -17.67
N ALA A 191 19.90 30.47 -17.52
CA ALA A 191 19.53 31.05 -16.24
C ALA A 191 18.36 30.29 -15.62
N VAL A 192 17.31 30.02 -16.40
CA VAL A 192 16.14 29.25 -15.94
C VAL A 192 15.82 28.14 -16.92
N LYS A 193 15.78 26.91 -16.42
CA LYS A 193 15.23 25.78 -17.17
C LYS A 193 13.70 25.83 -17.10
N ILE A 194 13.05 26.17 -18.20
CA ILE A 194 11.60 26.33 -18.26
C ILE A 194 10.94 24.95 -18.18
N ARG A 195 9.91 24.84 -17.32
CA ARG A 195 9.12 23.61 -17.15
C ARG A 195 7.73 23.73 -17.76
N GLU A 196 7.13 24.90 -17.60
CA GLU A 196 5.78 25.19 -18.06
C GLU A 196 5.72 26.67 -18.47
N ARG A 197 4.91 26.96 -19.49
CA ARG A 197 4.80 28.27 -20.12
C ARG A 197 3.40 28.44 -20.70
N GLY A 198 2.93 29.66 -20.74
CA GLY A 198 1.61 29.98 -21.26
C GLY A 198 1.14 31.35 -20.80
N ILE A 199 0.08 31.82 -21.43
CA ILE A 199 -0.59 33.05 -21.03
C ILE A 199 -1.83 32.62 -20.25
N LEU A 200 -1.89 32.98 -18.98
CA LEU A 200 -3.10 32.77 -18.18
C LEU A 200 -4.21 33.67 -18.71
N SER A 201 -5.40 33.11 -18.88
CA SER A 201 -6.58 33.91 -19.23
C SER A 201 -6.88 34.91 -18.10
N GLU A 202 -7.40 36.09 -18.45
CA GLU A 202 -7.77 37.15 -17.50
C GLU A 202 -8.86 36.73 -16.47
N ARG A 203 -9.45 35.53 -16.63
CA ARG A 203 -10.57 35.00 -15.85
C ARG A 203 -10.19 34.09 -14.67
N MET A 204 -8.97 34.16 -14.12
CA MET A 204 -8.67 33.37 -12.91
C MET A 204 -9.30 34.02 -11.66
N GLU A 205 -10.64 34.03 -11.61
CA GLU A 205 -11.37 34.35 -10.38
C GLU A 205 -11.33 33.13 -9.45
N MET A 206 -10.71 33.31 -8.28
CA MET A 206 -10.66 32.27 -7.25
C MET A 206 -12.03 32.13 -6.57
N LYS A 207 -12.96 31.40 -7.19
CA LYS A 207 -14.23 31.05 -6.54
C LYS A 207 -14.00 30.08 -5.41
N ARG A 208 -14.65 30.34 -4.27
CA ARG A 208 -14.40 29.67 -2.99
C ARG A 208 -15.56 28.78 -2.56
N GLY A 209 -15.88 27.79 -3.39
CA GLY A 209 -16.94 26.82 -3.09
C GLY A 209 -16.58 25.94 -1.89
N THR A 210 -17.55 25.61 -1.04
CA THR A 210 -17.35 24.75 0.14
C THR A 210 -17.60 23.28 -0.19
N TRP A 211 -17.16 22.37 0.69
CA TRP A 211 -17.49 20.94 0.55
C TRP A 211 -18.99 20.64 0.62
N ASN A 212 -19.76 21.46 1.37
CA ASN A 212 -21.22 21.37 1.37
C ASN A 212 -21.81 21.70 -0.01
N TYR A 213 -21.26 22.72 -0.69
CA TYR A 213 -21.65 23.03 -2.06
C TYR A 213 -21.22 21.92 -3.02
N ALA A 214 -20.05 21.32 -2.80
CA ALA A 214 -19.58 20.20 -3.61
C ALA A 214 -20.51 18.98 -3.50
N VAL A 215 -21.04 18.68 -2.30
CA VAL A 215 -22.05 17.62 -2.14
C VAL A 215 -23.30 17.93 -2.94
N LYS A 216 -23.88 19.13 -2.78
CA LYS A 216 -25.10 19.55 -3.52
C LYS A 216 -24.88 19.55 -5.04
N ALA A 217 -23.73 20.03 -5.49
CA ALA A 217 -23.37 20.07 -6.91
C ALA A 217 -23.24 18.68 -7.55
N ASN A 218 -23.12 17.62 -6.73
CA ASN A 218 -22.93 16.24 -7.17
C ASN A 218 -24.07 15.31 -6.77
N GLU A 219 -25.20 15.83 -6.30
CA GLU A 219 -26.29 15.04 -5.73
C GLU A 219 -26.82 13.97 -6.70
N GLU A 220 -27.12 14.34 -7.94
CA GLU A 220 -27.61 13.39 -8.95
C GLU A 220 -26.56 12.32 -9.28
N ALA A 221 -25.29 12.71 -9.35
CA ALA A 221 -24.20 11.77 -9.61
C ALA A 221 -24.09 10.75 -8.46
N LEU A 222 -24.06 11.23 -7.22
CA LEU A 222 -24.00 10.38 -6.03
C LEU A 222 -25.19 9.42 -5.96
N ASN A 223 -26.40 9.88 -6.26
CA ASN A 223 -27.60 9.02 -6.30
C ASN A 223 -27.45 7.88 -7.33
N ARG A 224 -26.99 8.18 -8.55
CA ARG A 224 -26.75 7.13 -9.57
C ARG A 224 -25.68 6.13 -9.17
N PHE A 225 -24.58 6.59 -8.56
CA PHE A 225 -23.51 5.69 -8.11
C PHE A 225 -23.96 4.83 -6.93
N GLU A 226 -24.72 5.39 -5.99
CA GLU A 226 -25.34 4.68 -4.88
C GLU A 226 -26.32 3.61 -5.39
N GLU A 227 -27.28 3.97 -6.24
CA GLU A 227 -28.25 3.03 -6.82
C GLU A 227 -27.57 1.84 -7.52
N LYS A 228 -26.51 2.10 -8.30
CA LYS A 228 -25.71 1.05 -8.95
C LYS A 228 -25.05 0.12 -7.92
N ALA A 229 -24.52 0.67 -6.83
CA ALA A 229 -23.91 -0.11 -5.77
C ALA A 229 -24.94 -0.92 -4.97
N LEU A 230 -26.09 -0.33 -4.61
CA LEU A 230 -27.19 -1.01 -3.92
C LEU A 230 -27.74 -2.17 -4.76
N ARG A 231 -27.95 -1.94 -6.07
CA ARG A 231 -28.39 -2.98 -7.02
C ARG A 231 -27.37 -4.13 -7.08
N PHE A 232 -26.08 -3.80 -7.17
CA PHE A 232 -25.02 -4.81 -7.16
C PHE A 232 -25.03 -5.63 -5.87
N ILE A 233 -25.13 -4.99 -4.71
CA ILE A 233 -25.16 -5.66 -3.40
C ILE A 233 -26.34 -6.63 -3.32
N ARG A 234 -27.55 -6.20 -3.70
CA ARG A 234 -28.75 -7.04 -3.68
C ARG A 234 -28.63 -8.23 -4.63
N ASN A 235 -28.18 -8.01 -5.86
CA ASN A 235 -28.03 -9.07 -6.86
C ASN A 235 -27.00 -10.12 -6.44
N VAL A 236 -25.82 -9.69 -5.97
CA VAL A 236 -24.77 -10.64 -5.52
C VAL A 236 -25.24 -11.42 -4.30
N THR A 237 -25.94 -10.77 -3.36
CA THR A 237 -26.51 -11.45 -2.19
C THR A 237 -27.50 -12.54 -2.59
N ALA A 238 -28.42 -12.23 -3.52
CA ALA A 238 -29.40 -13.20 -4.03
C ALA A 238 -28.74 -14.37 -4.77
N ASN A 239 -27.70 -14.11 -5.56
CA ASN A 239 -27.06 -15.13 -6.40
C ASN A 239 -26.23 -16.15 -5.60
N TYR A 240 -25.55 -15.72 -4.52
CA TYR A 240 -24.66 -16.62 -3.79
C TYR A 240 -25.33 -17.35 -2.62
N ASN A 241 -26.45 -16.83 -2.10
CA ASN A 241 -27.19 -17.41 -0.98
C ASN A 241 -26.29 -17.86 0.21
N ARG A 242 -25.37 -16.97 0.64
CA ARG A 242 -24.46 -17.18 1.77
C ARG A 242 -24.73 -16.15 2.87
N PRO A 243 -24.38 -16.45 4.14
CA PRO A 243 -24.34 -15.45 5.19
C PRO A 243 -23.54 -14.22 4.75
N VAL A 244 -24.14 -13.04 4.88
CA VAL A 244 -23.52 -11.79 4.45
C VAL A 244 -22.66 -11.22 5.56
N THR A 245 -21.46 -10.80 5.18
CA THR A 245 -20.53 -10.11 6.04
C THR A 245 -19.97 -8.85 5.38
N VAL A 246 -19.47 -7.91 6.17
CA VAL A 246 -18.78 -6.71 5.70
C VAL A 246 -17.41 -6.63 6.37
N ALA A 247 -16.33 -6.59 5.59
CA ALA A 247 -14.99 -6.36 6.13
C ALA A 247 -14.80 -4.87 6.37
N PHE A 248 -14.76 -4.47 7.64
CA PHE A 248 -14.60 -3.07 8.04
C PHE A 248 -13.25 -2.87 8.72
N SER A 249 -12.37 -2.05 8.14
CA SER A 249 -11.01 -1.83 8.65
C SER A 249 -10.78 -0.42 9.18
N GLY A 250 -11.87 0.31 9.48
CA GLY A 250 -11.79 1.70 9.94
C GLY A 250 -11.35 2.73 8.89
N GLY A 251 -11.23 2.36 7.61
CA GLY A 251 -10.88 3.27 6.52
C GLY A 251 -12.10 3.84 5.78
N LYS A 252 -11.90 4.91 5.01
CA LYS A 252 -12.95 5.58 4.22
C LYS A 252 -13.70 4.65 3.25
N ASP A 253 -12.97 3.76 2.57
CA ASP A 253 -13.52 2.88 1.54
C ASP A 253 -14.38 1.77 2.17
N SER A 254 -13.91 1.23 3.31
CA SER A 254 -14.68 0.28 4.10
C SER A 254 -15.89 0.92 4.78
N LEU A 255 -15.81 2.20 5.17
CA LEU A 255 -16.94 2.96 5.72
C LEU A 255 -18.07 3.10 4.68
N VAL A 256 -17.75 3.58 3.47
CA VAL A 256 -18.77 3.70 2.41
C VAL A 256 -19.37 2.34 2.07
N THR A 257 -18.55 1.29 2.01
CA THR A 257 -19.05 -0.07 1.77
C THR A 257 -20.01 -0.53 2.86
N LEU A 258 -19.69 -0.27 4.14
CA LEU A 258 -20.56 -0.59 5.27
C LEU A 258 -21.91 0.14 5.17
N LEU A 259 -21.90 1.44 4.86
CA LEU A 259 -23.12 2.23 4.72
C LEU A 259 -23.98 1.76 3.54
N LEU A 260 -23.37 1.46 2.40
CA LEU A 260 -24.09 0.94 1.23
C LEU A 260 -24.73 -0.42 1.53
N VAL A 261 -24.03 -1.32 2.22
CA VAL A 261 -24.60 -2.63 2.61
C VAL A 261 -25.73 -2.46 3.63
N LEU A 262 -25.56 -1.56 4.61
CA LEU A 262 -26.61 -1.21 5.57
C LEU A 262 -27.88 -0.67 4.88
N LYS A 263 -27.74 0.23 3.90
CA LYS A 263 -28.87 0.72 3.10
C LYS A 263 -29.47 -0.36 2.20
N ALA A 264 -28.67 -1.27 1.67
CA ALA A 264 -29.13 -2.29 0.74
C ALA A 264 -29.90 -3.44 1.44
N LEU A 265 -29.41 -3.87 2.61
CA LEU A 265 -29.83 -5.12 3.27
C LEU A 265 -30.38 -4.91 4.70
N GLY A 266 -30.37 -3.68 5.23
CA GLY A 266 -30.61 -3.43 6.64
C GLY A 266 -29.52 -4.07 7.50
N LYS A 267 -29.84 -4.45 8.74
CA LYS A 267 -28.89 -5.04 9.70
C LYS A 267 -28.68 -6.55 9.53
N LYS A 268 -29.02 -7.12 8.36
CA LYS A 268 -28.98 -8.56 8.07
C LYS A 268 -27.57 -9.05 7.64
N PHE A 269 -26.53 -8.61 8.35
CA PHE A 269 -25.14 -9.00 8.09
C PHE A 269 -24.31 -8.90 9.37
N LYS A 270 -23.11 -9.50 9.36
CA LYS A 270 -22.11 -9.33 10.43
C LYS A 270 -20.94 -8.47 9.93
N VAL A 271 -20.37 -7.66 10.82
CA VAL A 271 -19.15 -6.91 10.52
C VAL A 271 -17.94 -7.73 10.94
N LEU A 272 -16.97 -7.91 10.05
CA LEU A 272 -15.71 -8.57 10.34
C LEU A 272 -14.64 -7.52 10.58
N PHE A 273 -14.01 -7.57 11.75
CA PHE A 273 -12.83 -6.78 12.09
C PHE A 273 -11.70 -7.70 12.58
N VAL A 274 -10.47 -7.41 12.17
CA VAL A 274 -9.29 -8.10 12.66
C VAL A 274 -8.33 -7.05 13.20
N ASP A 275 -8.19 -7.00 14.52
CA ASP A 275 -7.13 -6.23 15.16
C ASP A 275 -5.83 -7.00 15.01
N THR A 276 -4.91 -6.46 14.21
CA THR A 276 -3.63 -7.10 13.90
C THR A 276 -2.62 -7.03 15.05
N GLY A 277 -2.97 -6.37 16.17
CA GLY A 277 -2.08 -6.10 17.31
C GLY A 277 -1.14 -4.92 17.09
N VAL A 278 -1.15 -4.35 15.88
CA VAL A 278 -0.35 -3.18 15.47
C VAL A 278 -1.19 -2.17 14.68
N GLU A 279 -2.52 -2.16 14.90
CA GLU A 279 -3.38 -1.06 14.45
C GLU A 279 -3.14 0.21 15.27
N PHE A 280 -3.56 1.36 14.74
CA PHE A 280 -3.59 2.58 15.57
C PHE A 280 -4.71 2.46 16.61
N PRO A 281 -4.48 2.88 17.87
CA PRO A 281 -5.53 2.91 18.89
C PRO A 281 -6.77 3.70 18.45
N GLU A 282 -6.59 4.82 17.75
CA GLU A 282 -7.72 5.60 17.23
C GLU A 282 -8.52 4.85 16.17
N THR A 283 -7.89 3.93 15.42
CA THR A 283 -8.60 3.12 14.42
C THR A 283 -9.45 2.05 15.09
N VAL A 284 -8.94 1.42 16.15
CA VAL A 284 -9.70 0.45 16.94
C VAL A 284 -10.87 1.14 17.63
N ALA A 285 -10.62 2.22 18.37
CA ALA A 285 -11.65 2.98 19.08
C ALA A 285 -12.72 3.56 18.13
N TYR A 286 -12.30 4.12 16.98
CA TYR A 286 -13.24 4.58 15.94
C TYR A 286 -14.10 3.44 15.40
N THR A 287 -13.51 2.25 15.19
CA THR A 287 -14.22 1.10 14.64
C THR A 287 -15.28 0.61 15.61
N GLU A 288 -14.91 0.36 16.86
CA GLU A 288 -15.83 -0.09 17.91
C GLU A 288 -16.98 0.92 18.10
N GLU A 289 -16.65 2.21 18.21
CA GLU A 289 -17.63 3.26 18.46
C GLU A 289 -18.63 3.40 17.31
N LEU A 290 -18.16 3.40 16.06
CA LEU A 290 -19.04 3.50 14.90
C LEU A 290 -19.99 2.29 14.81
N ILE A 291 -19.45 1.08 14.99
CA ILE A 291 -20.25 -0.15 14.90
C ILE A 291 -21.30 -0.20 16.02
N ARG A 292 -20.94 0.26 17.22
CA ARG A 292 -21.87 0.44 18.36
C ARG A 292 -22.95 1.46 18.05
N GLN A 293 -22.60 2.65 17.53
CA GLN A 293 -23.55 3.71 17.17
C GLN A 293 -24.55 3.27 16.09
N LEU A 294 -24.09 2.51 15.10
CA LEU A 294 -24.97 1.95 14.06
C LEU A 294 -25.80 0.75 14.56
N GLY A 295 -25.51 0.24 15.76
CA GLY A 295 -26.14 -0.94 16.35
C GLY A 295 -25.99 -2.17 15.46
N LEU A 296 -24.76 -2.41 15.00
CA LEU A 296 -24.37 -3.53 14.14
C LEU A 296 -23.64 -4.61 14.94
N ASN A 297 -23.70 -5.86 14.47
CA ASN A 297 -23.04 -6.98 15.15
C ASN A 297 -21.60 -7.13 14.65
N LEU A 298 -20.65 -6.90 15.57
CA LEU A 298 -19.21 -7.05 15.34
C LEU A 298 -18.76 -8.48 15.66
N LEU A 299 -18.10 -9.11 14.68
CA LEU A 299 -17.25 -10.28 14.89
C LEU A 299 -15.81 -9.80 14.78
N GLU A 300 -15.10 -9.89 15.90
CA GLU A 300 -13.72 -9.43 16.02
C GLU A 300 -12.80 -10.61 16.33
N GLU A 301 -11.65 -10.64 15.66
CA GLU A 301 -10.52 -11.48 16.06
C GLU A 301 -9.34 -10.57 16.36
N ARG A 302 -8.82 -10.65 17.59
CA ARG A 302 -7.67 -9.88 18.02
C ARG A 302 -6.42 -10.74 18.06
N VAL A 303 -5.40 -10.31 17.33
CA VAL A 303 -4.07 -10.92 17.41
C VAL A 303 -3.38 -10.43 18.68
N THR A 304 -3.28 -11.30 19.68
CA THR A 304 -2.67 -11.00 20.98
C THR A 304 -1.20 -11.40 21.05
N GLY A 305 -0.46 -10.78 21.98
CA GLY A 305 0.95 -11.06 22.27
C GLY A 305 1.91 -10.63 21.15
N ASP A 306 3.06 -11.30 21.06
CA ASP A 306 4.17 -10.89 20.19
C ASP A 306 4.06 -11.42 18.74
N ALA A 307 2.88 -11.75 18.24
CA ALA A 307 2.74 -12.41 16.94
C ALA A 307 3.38 -11.62 15.79
N PHE A 308 3.14 -10.30 15.72
CA PHE A 308 3.79 -9.42 14.74
C PHE A 308 5.31 -9.40 14.91
N TRP A 309 5.80 -9.29 16.15
CA TRP A 309 7.23 -9.22 16.45
C TRP A 309 7.95 -10.54 16.16
N LYS A 310 7.32 -11.68 16.43
CA LYS A 310 7.80 -13.01 16.04
C LYS A 310 7.93 -13.14 14.52
N LEU A 311 6.96 -12.63 13.74
CA LEU A 311 7.08 -12.58 12.28
C LEU A 311 8.27 -11.71 11.83
N VAL A 312 8.49 -10.57 12.50
CA VAL A 312 9.62 -9.68 12.21
C VAL A 312 10.94 -10.36 12.51
N GLU A 313 11.09 -11.00 13.68
CA GLU A 313 12.32 -11.73 14.03
C GLU A 313 12.59 -12.90 13.07
N GLU A 314 11.54 -13.68 12.75
CA GLU A 314 11.67 -14.90 11.95
C GLU A 314 11.80 -14.64 10.44
N PHE A 315 11.17 -13.59 9.89
CA PHE A 315 11.12 -13.36 8.44
C PHE A 315 11.70 -12.01 7.99
N GLY A 316 12.04 -11.14 8.94
CA GLY A 316 12.55 -9.79 8.72
C GLY A 316 11.47 -8.71 8.78
N PRO A 317 11.88 -7.43 8.79
CA PRO A 317 11.00 -6.27 8.94
C PRO A 317 9.95 -6.23 7.83
N PRO A 318 8.71 -5.77 8.10
CA PRO A 318 7.62 -5.91 7.15
C PRO A 318 7.96 -5.27 5.81
N GLY A 319 7.58 -5.92 4.70
CA GLY A 319 7.82 -5.39 3.35
C GLY A 319 6.61 -5.40 2.42
N ARG A 320 6.62 -4.47 1.46
CA ARG A 320 5.56 -4.22 0.46
C ARG A 320 5.35 -5.38 -0.50
N ASP A 321 6.44 -6.04 -0.88
CA ASP A 321 6.54 -7.03 -1.95
C ASP A 321 6.19 -8.46 -1.48
N TYR A 322 6.49 -8.80 -0.23
CA TYR A 322 6.23 -10.14 0.31
C TYR A 322 5.11 -10.20 1.36
N ARG A 323 4.77 -9.06 2.00
CA ARG A 323 3.59 -8.86 2.86
C ARG A 323 3.37 -9.96 3.92
N ILE A 324 4.43 -10.36 4.63
CA ILE A 324 4.36 -11.46 5.60
C ILE A 324 3.46 -11.15 6.79
N CYS A 325 3.48 -9.91 7.29
CA CYS A 325 2.61 -9.46 8.37
C CYS A 325 1.13 -9.53 7.99
N CYS A 326 0.76 -9.23 6.73
CA CYS A 326 -0.61 -9.40 6.28
C CYS A 326 -1.06 -10.87 6.31
N LYS A 327 -0.17 -11.82 6.02
CA LYS A 327 -0.52 -13.25 6.04
C LYS A 327 -0.69 -13.74 7.46
N GLY A 328 0.30 -13.49 8.30
CA GLY A 328 0.31 -13.98 9.68
C GLY A 328 -0.66 -13.26 10.63
N CYS A 329 -0.81 -11.93 10.50
CA CYS A 329 -1.59 -11.13 11.45
C CYS A 329 -2.95 -10.68 10.91
N LYS A 330 -3.27 -10.91 9.62
CA LYS A 330 -4.55 -10.46 9.05
C LYS A 330 -5.32 -11.59 8.37
N LEU A 331 -4.71 -12.28 7.41
CA LEU A 331 -5.41 -13.31 6.63
C LEU A 331 -5.66 -14.56 7.45
N GLY A 332 -4.66 -15.08 8.17
CA GLY A 332 -4.84 -16.24 9.05
C GLY A 332 -5.91 -16.04 10.13
N PRO A 333 -5.86 -14.95 10.91
CA PRO A 333 -6.90 -14.61 11.88
C PRO A 333 -8.29 -14.43 11.25
N LEU A 334 -8.39 -13.79 10.08
CA LEU A 334 -9.66 -13.67 9.35
C LEU A 334 -10.19 -15.04 8.92
N THR A 335 -9.34 -15.93 8.41
CA THR A 335 -9.74 -17.29 8.02
C THR A 335 -10.26 -18.08 9.22
N LYS A 336 -9.61 -17.95 10.39
CA LYS A 336 -10.08 -18.54 11.65
C LYS A 336 -11.48 -18.00 12.02
N LEU A 337 -11.63 -16.68 12.08
CA LEU A 337 -12.88 -16.02 12.43
C LEU A 337 -14.04 -16.45 11.51
N ILE A 338 -13.80 -16.52 10.20
CA ILE A 338 -14.79 -16.96 9.23
C ILE A 338 -15.15 -18.42 9.44
N LYS A 339 -14.18 -19.30 9.66
CA LYS A 339 -14.45 -20.73 9.84
C LYS A 339 -15.27 -21.03 11.10
N GLU A 340 -15.02 -20.32 12.18
CA GLU A 340 -15.72 -20.49 13.46
C GLU A 340 -17.18 -20.02 13.39
N ASN A 341 -17.46 -18.96 12.62
CA ASN A 341 -18.80 -18.37 12.53
C ASN A 341 -19.59 -18.80 11.29
N PHE A 342 -18.90 -19.22 10.22
CA PHE A 342 -19.45 -19.54 8.90
C PHE A 342 -18.74 -20.76 8.29
N PRO A 343 -18.93 -21.97 8.82
CA PRO A 343 -18.20 -23.17 8.39
C PRO A 343 -18.38 -23.52 6.92
N ASP A 344 -19.55 -23.21 6.35
CA ASP A 344 -19.83 -23.39 4.91
C ASP A 344 -19.35 -22.23 4.04
N GLY A 345 -18.83 -21.16 4.64
CA GLY A 345 -18.35 -19.95 3.99
C GLY A 345 -19.35 -18.79 4.00
N CYS A 346 -18.88 -17.61 3.61
CA CYS A 346 -19.65 -16.36 3.63
C CYS A 346 -19.43 -15.51 2.37
N LEU A 347 -20.38 -14.61 2.10
CA LEU A 347 -20.23 -13.53 1.13
C LEU A 347 -19.79 -12.28 1.89
N THR A 348 -18.58 -11.79 1.62
CA THR A 348 -18.04 -10.59 2.26
C THR A 348 -17.97 -9.42 1.29
N PHE A 349 -18.62 -8.31 1.63
CA PHE A 349 -18.42 -7.03 0.95
C PHE A 349 -17.16 -6.33 1.47
N ILE A 350 -16.29 -5.89 0.55
CA ILE A 350 -14.98 -5.29 0.87
C ILE A 350 -14.83 -3.94 0.16
N GLY A 351 -14.37 -2.93 0.89
CA GLY A 351 -14.09 -1.59 0.38
C GLY A 351 -12.80 -1.50 -0.43
N GLN A 352 -12.79 -2.11 -1.61
CA GLN A 352 -11.67 -2.11 -2.54
C GLN A 352 -12.02 -1.35 -3.83
N ARG A 353 -11.07 -0.56 -4.35
CA ARG A 353 -11.26 0.24 -5.57
C ARG A 353 -10.16 0.00 -6.60
N SER A 354 -10.51 0.13 -7.87
CA SER A 354 -9.58 -0.01 -9.00
C SER A 354 -8.44 1.01 -8.94
N TYR A 355 -8.73 2.24 -8.52
CA TYR A 355 -7.78 3.35 -8.47
C TYR A 355 -6.70 3.22 -7.36
N GLU A 356 -6.73 2.18 -6.53
CA GLU A 356 -5.74 1.95 -5.48
C GLU A 356 -4.41 1.38 -6.02
N SER A 357 -4.47 0.46 -6.99
CA SER A 357 -3.29 -0.14 -7.62
C SER A 357 -3.63 -0.91 -8.90
N GLU A 358 -2.62 -1.20 -9.72
CA GLU A 358 -2.78 -2.00 -10.94
C GLU A 358 -3.33 -3.42 -10.66
N ALA A 359 -2.93 -4.03 -9.54
CA ALA A 359 -3.46 -5.32 -9.13
C ALA A 359 -4.97 -5.22 -8.84
N ARG A 360 -5.42 -4.19 -8.12
CA ARG A 360 -6.85 -3.98 -7.82
C ARG A 360 -7.66 -3.64 -9.06
N PHE A 361 -7.07 -2.93 -10.02
CA PHE A 361 -7.70 -2.66 -11.31
C PHE A 361 -8.05 -3.96 -12.04
N LYS A 362 -7.08 -4.89 -12.15
CA LYS A 362 -7.23 -6.18 -12.86
C LYS A 362 -8.14 -7.19 -12.14
N GLU A 363 -8.32 -7.10 -10.83
CA GLU A 363 -9.19 -8.02 -10.08
C GLU A 363 -10.68 -7.89 -10.48
N PRO A 364 -11.43 -8.99 -10.66
CA PRO A 364 -12.86 -8.91 -10.97
C PRO A 364 -13.70 -8.37 -9.80
N LYS A 365 -14.95 -7.98 -10.05
CA LYS A 365 -15.87 -7.43 -9.01
C LYS A 365 -16.24 -8.43 -7.91
N VAL A 366 -16.19 -9.72 -8.23
CA VAL A 366 -16.39 -10.82 -7.28
C VAL A 366 -15.25 -11.80 -7.49
N ASN A 367 -14.59 -12.23 -6.42
CA ASN A 367 -13.53 -13.23 -6.46
C ASN A 367 -13.48 -14.08 -5.19
N VAL A 368 -12.62 -15.09 -5.19
CA VAL A 368 -12.26 -15.85 -4.00
C VAL A 368 -10.76 -15.73 -3.80
N ASN A 369 -10.34 -15.29 -2.61
CA ASN A 369 -8.93 -15.20 -2.26
C ASN A 369 -8.41 -16.58 -1.83
N PRO A 370 -7.36 -17.13 -2.46
CA PRO A 370 -6.82 -18.44 -2.06
C PRO A 370 -6.29 -18.52 -0.63
N TRP A 371 -5.99 -17.37 0.01
CA TRP A 371 -5.59 -17.31 1.43
C TRP A 371 -6.79 -17.34 2.39
N VAL A 372 -8.00 -17.10 1.90
CA VAL A 372 -9.25 -17.09 2.70
C VAL A 372 -10.33 -17.88 1.92
N PRO A 373 -10.16 -19.20 1.73
CA PRO A 373 -10.97 -19.98 0.78
C PRO A 373 -12.47 -20.02 1.12
N GLY A 374 -12.86 -19.82 2.39
CA GLY A 374 -14.26 -19.75 2.83
C GLY A 374 -14.93 -18.39 2.57
N GLN A 375 -14.25 -17.45 1.91
CA GLN A 375 -14.74 -16.09 1.66
C GLN A 375 -14.91 -15.82 0.17
N ILE A 376 -16.14 -15.54 -0.23
CA ILE A 376 -16.42 -14.90 -1.52
C ILE A 376 -16.38 -13.40 -1.30
N ALA A 377 -15.43 -12.71 -1.93
CA ALA A 377 -15.27 -11.26 -1.80
C ALA A 377 -16.00 -10.53 -2.91
N ALA A 378 -16.77 -9.49 -2.57
CA ALA A 378 -17.47 -8.63 -3.52
C ALA A 378 -17.13 -7.14 -3.30
N TYR A 379 -16.94 -6.40 -4.40
CA TYR A 379 -16.43 -5.02 -4.38
C TYR A 379 -17.45 -4.01 -4.92
N PRO A 380 -18.37 -3.49 -4.09
CA PRO A 380 -19.49 -2.65 -4.55
C PRO A 380 -19.02 -1.29 -5.08
N ILE A 381 -17.92 -0.76 -4.55
CA ILE A 381 -17.35 0.53 -4.92
C ILE A 381 -16.15 0.42 -5.87
N LYS A 382 -15.97 -0.72 -6.57
CA LYS A 382 -14.77 -0.98 -7.39
C LYS A 382 -14.40 0.17 -8.34
N ASN A 383 -15.40 0.82 -8.94
CA ASN A 383 -15.18 1.87 -9.94
C ASN A 383 -15.27 3.30 -9.37
N TRP A 384 -15.37 3.46 -8.06
CA TRP A 384 -15.42 4.77 -7.41
C TRP A 384 -14.00 5.35 -7.31
N THR A 385 -13.86 6.66 -7.53
CA THR A 385 -12.62 7.40 -7.17
C THR A 385 -12.66 7.81 -5.69
N ALA A 386 -11.55 8.29 -5.15
CA ALA A 386 -11.50 8.79 -3.79
C ALA A 386 -12.45 10.00 -3.59
N LEU A 387 -12.67 10.82 -4.62
CA LEU A 387 -13.63 11.92 -4.57
C LEU A 387 -15.08 11.42 -4.42
N HIS A 388 -15.46 10.33 -5.10
CA HIS A 388 -16.79 9.72 -4.91
C HIS A 388 -16.97 9.28 -3.44
N VAL A 389 -15.97 8.60 -2.90
CA VAL A 389 -15.99 8.09 -1.52
C VAL A 389 -16.13 9.23 -0.52
N TRP A 390 -15.34 10.30 -0.66
CA TRP A 390 -15.38 11.42 0.27
C TRP A 390 -16.65 12.26 0.16
N LEU A 391 -17.11 12.58 -1.05
CA LEU A 391 -18.38 13.30 -1.23
C LEU A 391 -19.56 12.50 -0.68
N TYR A 392 -19.54 11.17 -0.83
CA TYR A 392 -20.54 10.31 -0.20
C TYR A 392 -20.45 10.38 1.34
N ILE A 393 -19.26 10.26 1.93
CA ILE A 393 -19.09 10.40 3.40
C ILE A 393 -19.61 11.75 3.89
N PHE A 394 -19.30 12.84 3.20
CA PHE A 394 -19.77 14.17 3.54
C PHE A 394 -21.29 14.29 3.43
N ARG A 395 -21.90 13.69 2.40
CA ARG A 395 -23.36 13.64 2.23
C ARG A 395 -24.06 12.89 3.36
N GLU A 396 -23.50 11.76 3.77
CA GLU A 396 -24.09 10.94 4.84
C GLU A 396 -23.87 11.54 6.25
N GLY A 397 -22.98 12.54 6.39
CA GLY A 397 -22.72 13.19 7.67
C GLY A 397 -22.13 12.27 8.74
N VAL A 398 -21.56 11.13 8.35
CA VAL A 398 -20.98 10.16 9.28
C VAL A 398 -19.57 10.57 9.69
N LYS A 399 -19.20 10.26 10.93
CA LYS A 399 -17.81 10.41 11.37
C LYS A 399 -16.91 9.45 10.59
N TYR A 400 -15.75 9.94 10.17
CA TYR A 400 -14.67 9.14 9.59
C TYR A 400 -13.49 9.07 10.56
N ASN A 401 -12.54 8.18 10.28
CA ASN A 401 -11.38 7.97 11.12
C ASN A 401 -10.56 9.28 11.26
N PRO A 402 -10.26 9.72 12.50
CA PRO A 402 -9.61 11.01 12.73
C PRO A 402 -8.19 11.10 12.17
N LEU A 403 -7.55 9.97 11.85
CA LEU A 403 -6.20 9.95 11.29
C LEU A 403 -6.09 10.59 9.89
N TYR A 404 -7.20 10.71 9.15
CA TYR A 404 -7.23 11.47 7.90
C TYR A 404 -6.92 12.96 8.13
N GLU A 405 -7.44 13.55 9.21
CA GLU A 405 -7.12 14.93 9.60
C GLU A 405 -5.68 15.10 10.08
N LYS A 406 -5.08 14.01 10.58
CA LYS A 406 -3.67 13.93 10.99
C LYS A 406 -2.72 13.62 9.83
N GLY A 407 -3.19 13.65 8.58
CA GLY A 407 -2.36 13.54 7.36
C GLY A 407 -2.02 12.13 6.90
N LEU A 408 -2.75 11.11 7.36
CA LEU A 408 -2.66 9.76 6.79
C LEU A 408 -3.71 9.61 5.68
N ASN A 409 -3.28 9.37 4.43
CA ASN A 409 -4.23 9.15 3.31
C ASN A 409 -4.74 7.71 3.21
N ARG A 410 -4.07 6.78 3.91
CA ARG A 410 -4.40 5.37 3.98
C ARG A 410 -4.30 4.90 5.43
N ILE A 411 -5.40 4.35 5.93
CA ILE A 411 -5.47 3.78 7.27
C ILE A 411 -5.11 2.30 7.23
N GLY A 412 -4.25 1.88 8.15
CA GLY A 412 -3.91 0.50 8.44
C GLY A 412 -2.91 0.45 9.58
N CYS A 413 -2.17 -0.65 9.71
CA CYS A 413 -1.22 -0.81 10.80
C CYS A 413 -0.15 0.29 10.83
N TRP A 414 0.24 0.76 12.01
CA TRP A 414 1.24 1.84 12.16
C TRP A 414 2.64 1.52 11.61
N PRO A 415 3.17 0.27 11.60
CA PRO A 415 4.47 -0.05 11.01
C PRO A 415 4.34 -0.49 9.54
N CYS A 416 3.24 -0.16 8.86
CA CYS A 416 2.96 -0.70 7.53
C CYS A 416 3.98 -0.20 6.50
N PRO A 417 4.68 -1.10 5.79
CA PRO A 417 5.65 -0.71 4.75
C PRO A 417 4.93 -0.16 3.50
N ALA A 418 3.61 -0.34 3.40
CA ALA A 418 2.81 0.25 2.32
C ALA A 418 2.69 1.77 2.46
N SER A 419 2.87 2.32 3.66
CA SER A 419 2.88 3.77 3.91
C SER A 419 4.06 4.43 3.18
N LYS A 420 3.82 5.66 2.73
CA LYS A 420 4.87 6.51 2.15
C LYS A 420 5.87 6.89 3.25
N LEU A 421 7.12 7.18 2.89
CA LEU A 421 8.14 7.59 3.85
C LEU A 421 7.73 8.91 4.52
N SER A 422 7.16 9.83 3.73
CA SER A 422 6.53 11.04 4.26
C SER A 422 5.45 10.77 5.34
N GLU A 423 4.64 9.72 5.20
CA GLU A 423 3.62 9.34 6.19
C GLU A 423 4.25 8.68 7.43
N ILE A 424 5.31 7.90 7.26
CA ILE A 424 6.08 7.37 8.39
C ILE A 424 6.69 8.51 9.20
N ASN A 425 7.16 9.58 8.54
CA ASN A 425 7.67 10.77 9.21
C ASN A 425 6.58 11.54 9.98
N VAL A 426 5.30 11.43 9.59
CA VAL A 426 4.18 12.00 10.38
C VAL A 426 4.07 11.33 11.75
N LEU A 427 4.45 10.06 11.89
CA LEU A 427 4.43 9.36 13.18
C LEU A 427 5.38 10.00 14.19
N ARG A 428 6.50 10.57 13.74
CA ARG A 428 7.44 11.27 14.63
C ARG A 428 6.78 12.40 15.42
N GLU A 429 5.80 13.08 14.81
CA GLU A 429 5.08 14.19 15.44
C GLU A 429 3.77 13.77 16.11
N THR A 430 3.11 12.73 15.58
CA THR A 430 1.75 12.35 16.01
C THR A 430 1.72 11.18 16.98
N HIS A 431 2.74 10.31 16.94
CA HIS A 431 2.82 9.04 17.68
C HIS A 431 4.30 8.68 17.93
N GLU A 432 5.00 9.50 18.70
CA GLU A 432 6.45 9.38 18.91
C GLU A 432 6.86 7.97 19.41
N ASP A 433 6.09 7.37 20.31
CA ASP A 433 6.36 6.03 20.83
C ASP A 433 6.31 4.95 19.74
N PHE A 434 5.36 5.04 18.80
CA PHE A 434 5.27 4.11 17.66
C PHE A 434 6.43 4.31 16.70
N TYR A 435 6.78 5.57 16.42
CA TYR A 435 7.95 5.90 15.60
C TYR A 435 9.24 5.35 16.23
N ARG A 436 9.47 5.60 17.53
CA ARG A 436 10.63 5.09 18.27
C ARG A 436 10.68 3.56 18.26
N THR A 437 9.55 2.90 18.45
CA THR A 437 9.45 1.43 18.42
C THR A 437 9.82 0.88 17.04
N LEU A 438 9.31 1.49 15.96
CA LEU A 438 9.68 1.13 14.59
C LEU A 438 11.19 1.29 14.36
N MET A 439 11.73 2.46 14.69
CA MET A 439 13.14 2.78 14.46
C MET A 439 14.08 1.90 15.27
N ASN A 440 13.77 1.61 16.53
CA ASN A 440 14.56 0.69 17.34
C ASN A 440 14.59 -0.72 16.76
N MET A 441 13.44 -1.22 16.27
CA MET A 441 13.40 -2.51 15.59
C MET A 441 14.26 -2.49 14.32
N LEU A 442 14.11 -1.48 13.47
CA LEU A 442 14.88 -1.37 12.23
C LEU A 442 16.38 -1.24 12.48
N GLU A 443 16.78 -0.50 13.53
CA GLU A 443 18.17 -0.31 13.89
C GLU A 443 18.84 -1.61 14.36
N ARG A 444 18.11 -2.45 15.12
CA ARG A 444 18.60 -3.81 15.47
C ARG A 444 18.86 -4.64 14.22
N TRP A 445 17.97 -4.59 13.24
CA TRP A 445 18.14 -5.28 11.96
C TRP A 445 19.28 -4.71 11.13
N ARG A 446 19.41 -3.38 11.12
CA ARG A 446 20.49 -2.68 10.45
C ARG A 446 21.85 -3.17 10.95
N LYS A 447 22.05 -3.16 12.27
CA LYS A 447 23.29 -3.62 12.91
C LYS A 447 23.53 -5.12 12.68
N ARG A 448 22.50 -5.96 12.86
CA ARG A 448 22.59 -7.43 12.71
C ARG A 448 23.11 -7.86 11.33
N TYR A 449 22.76 -7.13 10.27
CA TYR A 449 23.10 -7.48 8.89
C TYR A 449 24.07 -6.49 8.22
N GLY A 450 24.67 -5.57 8.99
CA GLY A 450 25.66 -4.61 8.48
C GLY A 450 25.11 -3.63 7.44
N TYR A 451 23.84 -3.23 7.54
CA TYR A 451 23.26 -2.25 6.63
C TYR A 451 23.73 -0.82 6.92
N PRO A 452 23.84 0.03 5.89
CA PRO A 452 24.13 1.45 6.07
C PRO A 452 22.94 2.17 6.73
N GLU A 453 23.17 3.32 7.35
CA GLU A 453 22.12 4.10 8.05
C GLU A 453 20.99 4.54 7.10
N GLU A 454 21.37 4.78 5.84
CA GLU A 454 20.49 5.13 4.73
C GLU A 454 19.41 4.08 4.49
N TRP A 455 19.68 2.81 4.82
CA TRP A 455 18.71 1.73 4.73
C TRP A 455 17.44 2.01 5.57
N VAL A 456 17.63 2.57 6.77
CA VAL A 456 16.54 3.01 7.65
C VAL A 456 16.05 4.38 7.21
N ARG A 457 16.97 5.36 7.10
CA ARG A 457 16.67 6.78 6.87
C ARG A 457 15.87 7.06 5.59
N TYR A 458 16.18 6.39 4.48
CA TYR A 458 15.47 6.53 3.20
C TYR A 458 14.40 5.44 2.99
N GLY A 459 14.13 4.62 4.00
CA GLY A 459 13.04 3.66 3.98
C GLY A 459 13.23 2.47 3.04
N PHE A 460 14.48 2.10 2.71
CA PHE A 460 14.78 0.93 1.85
C PHE A 460 14.33 -0.39 2.48
N TRP A 461 14.24 -0.45 3.81
CA TRP A 461 13.71 -1.60 4.55
C TRP A 461 12.28 -2.03 4.15
N ARG A 462 11.49 -1.13 3.52
CA ARG A 462 10.11 -1.40 3.09
C ARG A 462 10.01 -2.45 1.97
N TRP A 463 11.12 -2.87 1.39
CA TRP A 463 11.16 -3.90 0.35
C TRP A 463 12.16 -4.99 0.70
N LYS A 464 11.78 -6.25 0.42
CA LYS A 464 12.75 -7.34 0.42
C LYS A 464 13.59 -7.30 -0.87
N ARG A 465 12.96 -7.06 -2.02
CA ARG A 465 13.63 -6.78 -3.30
C ARG A 465 13.45 -5.31 -3.68
N ILE A 466 14.54 -4.57 -3.72
CA ILE A 466 14.50 -3.12 -3.93
C ILE A 466 14.06 -2.82 -5.37
N PRO A 467 13.00 -2.01 -5.59
CA PRO A 467 12.56 -1.64 -6.94
C PRO A 467 13.62 -0.81 -7.67
N LYS A 468 13.62 -0.86 -9.01
CA LYS A 468 14.59 -0.15 -9.87
C LYS A 468 14.78 1.33 -9.48
N GLY A 469 13.69 2.10 -9.35
CA GLY A 469 13.79 3.52 -8.98
C GLY A 469 14.39 3.79 -7.60
N HIS A 470 14.34 2.82 -6.68
CA HIS A 470 14.99 2.92 -5.37
C HIS A 470 16.46 2.47 -5.43
N LEU A 471 16.81 1.55 -6.34
CA LEU A 471 18.21 1.25 -6.63
C LEU A 471 18.91 2.45 -7.26
N GLU A 472 18.25 3.14 -8.20
CA GLU A 472 18.73 4.40 -8.79
C GLU A 472 18.90 5.49 -7.71
N LEU A 473 17.98 5.57 -6.75
CA LEU A 473 18.13 6.46 -5.59
C LEU A 473 19.38 6.10 -4.76
N ALA A 474 19.58 4.82 -4.45
CA ALA A 474 20.73 4.37 -3.67
C ALA A 474 22.05 4.67 -4.38
N GLU A 475 22.11 4.47 -5.69
CA GLU A 475 23.27 4.81 -6.53
C GLU A 475 23.57 6.32 -6.49
N GLN A 476 22.55 7.17 -6.64
CA GLN A 476 22.71 8.63 -6.56
C GLN A 476 23.12 9.12 -5.17
N LEU A 477 22.76 8.39 -4.12
CA LEU A 477 23.20 8.66 -2.75
C LEU A 477 24.59 8.08 -2.44
N GLY A 478 25.22 7.34 -3.36
CA GLY A 478 26.48 6.65 -3.12
C GLY A 478 26.38 5.47 -2.14
N VAL A 479 25.18 4.95 -1.92
CA VAL A 479 24.89 3.90 -0.93
C VAL A 479 24.89 2.53 -1.61
N LYS A 480 25.74 1.63 -1.14
CA LYS A 480 25.75 0.23 -1.60
C LYS A 480 24.71 -0.58 -0.81
N LEU A 481 23.70 -1.09 -1.51
CA LEU A 481 22.67 -1.98 -0.95
C LEU A 481 22.63 -3.30 -1.74
N PRO A 482 22.41 -4.45 -1.09
CA PRO A 482 22.12 -5.68 -1.81
C PRO A 482 20.75 -5.57 -2.50
N ALA A 483 20.65 -6.12 -3.71
CA ALA A 483 19.40 -6.11 -4.49
C ALA A 483 18.26 -6.87 -3.80
N GLU A 484 18.58 -7.93 -3.07
CA GLU A 484 17.64 -8.69 -2.24
C GLU A 484 18.16 -8.76 -0.79
N ARG A 485 17.30 -8.33 0.15
CA ARG A 485 17.51 -8.50 1.58
C ARG A 485 17.43 -10.00 1.94
N PRO A 486 18.35 -10.54 2.75
CA PRO A 486 18.20 -11.87 3.28
C PRO A 486 16.88 -11.97 4.04
N ALA A 487 16.26 -13.14 3.99
CA ALA A 487 15.15 -13.41 4.88
C ALA A 487 15.66 -13.30 6.33
N GLY A 488 14.77 -12.90 7.24
CA GLY A 488 14.99 -13.24 8.64
C GLY A 488 15.12 -14.76 8.80
N GLY A 489 15.83 -15.18 9.85
CA GLY A 489 16.19 -16.58 10.05
C GLY A 489 17.02 -17.16 8.89
N LYS A 490 17.46 -18.42 9.02
CA LYS A 490 18.16 -19.08 7.92
C LYS A 490 17.13 -19.77 7.00
N LYS A 491 17.34 -19.70 5.67
CA LYS A 491 16.51 -20.40 4.68
C LYS A 491 16.72 -21.90 4.82
N VAL A 492 15.65 -22.67 4.98
CA VAL A 492 15.72 -24.13 4.96
C VAL A 492 15.90 -24.55 3.51
N VAL A 493 17.04 -25.14 3.20
CA VAL A 493 17.36 -25.70 1.90
C VAL A 493 17.80 -27.15 2.09
N TYR A 494 17.71 -27.93 1.02
CA TYR A 494 18.24 -29.28 0.99
C TYR A 494 18.94 -29.53 -0.33
N ARG A 495 19.88 -30.46 -0.30
CA ARG A 495 20.57 -30.97 -1.49
C ARG A 495 20.20 -32.43 -1.68
N ILE A 496 19.98 -32.82 -2.94
CA ILE A 496 19.93 -34.23 -3.32
C ILE A 496 21.37 -34.63 -3.65
N GLU A 497 21.92 -35.56 -2.89
CA GLU A 497 23.31 -35.99 -3.00
C GLU A 497 23.44 -37.17 -3.96
N ARG A 498 22.45 -38.07 -3.96
CA ARG A 498 22.43 -39.26 -4.80
C ARG A 498 21.00 -39.68 -5.10
N LYS A 499 20.79 -40.20 -6.31
CA LYS A 499 19.54 -40.83 -6.74
C LYS A 499 19.85 -42.22 -7.28
N GLU A 500 19.08 -43.21 -6.85
CA GLU A 500 19.23 -44.60 -7.30
C GLU A 500 17.92 -45.16 -7.82
N ARG A 501 18.00 -45.99 -8.85
CA ARG A 501 16.92 -46.91 -9.22
C ARG A 501 17.23 -48.27 -8.62
N LYS A 502 16.28 -48.81 -7.86
CA LYS A 502 16.33 -50.16 -7.30
C LYS A 502 15.17 -50.98 -7.86
N GLU A 503 15.28 -52.29 -7.75
CA GLU A 503 14.18 -53.18 -8.06
C GLU A 503 12.96 -52.79 -7.21
N GLY A 504 11.87 -52.36 -7.85
CA GLY A 504 10.67 -51.87 -7.17
C GLY A 504 10.57 -50.36 -6.90
N GLY A 505 11.56 -49.53 -7.28
CA GLY A 505 11.38 -48.07 -7.14
C GLY A 505 12.62 -47.17 -7.30
N VAL A 506 12.49 -45.95 -6.79
CA VAL A 506 13.51 -44.89 -6.77
C VAL A 506 13.84 -44.55 -5.32
N VAL A 507 15.13 -44.38 -5.03
CA VAL A 507 15.63 -43.89 -3.74
C VAL A 507 16.34 -42.55 -3.95
N LEU A 508 15.97 -41.54 -3.16
CA LEU A 508 16.65 -40.25 -3.10
C LEU A 508 17.39 -40.11 -1.77
N PHE A 509 18.66 -39.77 -1.83
CA PHE A 509 19.49 -39.42 -0.69
C PHE A 509 19.74 -37.93 -0.72
N GLY A 510 19.60 -37.28 0.44
CA GLY A 510 19.88 -35.87 0.54
C GLY A 510 20.08 -35.41 1.97
N ARG A 511 20.31 -34.11 2.10
CA ARG A 511 20.55 -33.48 3.40
C ARG A 511 19.99 -32.07 3.44
N PHE A 512 19.32 -31.75 4.55
CA PHE A 512 18.92 -30.38 4.90
C PHE A 512 20.10 -29.62 5.50
N ASN A 513 20.12 -28.29 5.33
CA ASN A 513 21.13 -27.44 5.96
C ASN A 513 20.89 -27.17 7.45
N PHE A 514 19.91 -27.84 8.05
CA PHE A 514 19.57 -27.75 9.47
C PHE A 514 19.42 -29.14 10.07
N PRO A 515 19.81 -29.31 11.35
CA PRO A 515 19.44 -30.49 12.10
C PRO A 515 17.91 -30.54 12.26
N ALA A 516 17.39 -31.76 12.37
CA ALA A 516 15.98 -32.00 12.61
C ALA A 516 15.71 -32.10 14.11
N GLU A 517 14.83 -31.24 14.63
CA GLU A 517 14.26 -31.40 15.97
C GLU A 517 13.26 -32.58 15.95
N LEU A 518 13.74 -33.80 16.22
CA LEU A 518 13.01 -35.04 15.95
C LEU A 518 11.63 -35.11 16.62
N ALA A 519 11.52 -34.68 17.89
CA ALA A 519 10.25 -34.69 18.62
C ALA A 519 9.18 -33.85 17.91
N ARG A 520 9.59 -32.68 17.42
CA ARG A 520 8.71 -31.77 16.70
C ARG A 520 8.44 -32.23 15.28
N LEU A 521 9.48 -32.72 14.59
CA LEU A 521 9.35 -33.29 13.26
C LEU A 521 8.35 -34.44 13.25
N ARG A 522 8.44 -35.36 14.22
CA ARG A 522 7.48 -36.45 14.41
C ARG A 522 6.05 -35.91 14.49
N ASN A 523 5.81 -34.88 15.31
CA ASN A 523 4.46 -34.32 15.44
C ASN A 523 3.95 -33.73 14.12
N VAL A 524 4.75 -32.88 13.45
CA VAL A 524 4.33 -32.19 12.22
C VAL A 524 4.24 -33.15 11.03
N ALA A 525 5.00 -34.24 11.02
CA ALA A 525 4.97 -35.27 9.99
C ALA A 525 3.59 -35.93 9.84
N ASN A 526 2.78 -35.97 10.90
CA ASN A 526 1.37 -36.37 10.83
C ASN A 526 0.57 -35.62 9.75
N MET A 527 1.00 -34.44 9.32
CA MET A 527 0.32 -33.70 8.24
C MET A 527 0.36 -34.42 6.88
N ILE A 528 1.40 -35.22 6.63
CA ILE A 528 1.69 -35.81 5.32
C ILE A 528 1.70 -37.35 5.31
N GLY A 529 1.84 -37.99 6.48
CA GLY A 529 1.89 -39.45 6.62
C GLY A 529 1.91 -39.87 8.08
N GLU A 530 2.00 -41.18 8.32
CA GLU A 530 2.11 -41.79 9.64
C GLU A 530 3.58 -41.77 10.12
N PRO A 531 3.90 -41.05 11.20
CA PRO A 531 5.27 -40.94 11.69
C PRO A 531 5.61 -42.01 12.73
N SER A 532 6.71 -42.73 12.54
CA SER A 532 7.33 -43.57 13.57
C SER A 532 8.75 -43.08 13.90
N VAL A 533 9.31 -43.54 15.02
CA VAL A 533 10.68 -43.21 15.43
C VAL A 533 11.44 -44.51 15.63
N GLU A 534 12.51 -44.69 14.87
CA GLU A 534 13.37 -45.87 14.96
C GLU A 534 14.84 -45.42 14.92
N ARG A 535 15.65 -45.90 15.87
CA ARG A 535 17.12 -45.71 15.89
C ARG A 535 17.58 -44.25 15.67
N GLY A 536 16.85 -43.27 16.20
CA GLY A 536 17.19 -41.84 16.06
C GLY A 536 16.77 -41.21 14.72
N GLU A 537 15.88 -41.86 13.98
CA GLU A 537 15.30 -41.35 12.73
C GLU A 537 13.78 -41.20 12.88
N VAL A 538 13.21 -40.16 12.26
CA VAL A 538 11.77 -40.08 12.03
C VAL A 538 11.47 -40.69 10.67
N ILE A 539 10.65 -41.74 10.66
CA ILE A 539 10.16 -42.40 9.45
C ILE A 539 8.75 -41.90 9.19
N ILE A 540 8.48 -41.43 7.99
CA ILE A 540 7.17 -40.90 7.56
C ILE A 540 6.64 -41.79 6.46
N THR A 541 5.68 -42.63 6.79
CA THR A 541 5.01 -43.52 5.83
C THR A 541 3.83 -42.78 5.23
N CYS A 542 3.87 -42.54 3.92
CA CYS A 542 2.80 -41.87 3.20
C CYS A 542 2.33 -42.71 2.01
N ARG A 543 1.18 -42.34 1.42
CA ARG A 543 0.59 -43.11 0.31
C ARG A 543 1.52 -43.21 -0.89
N GLU A 544 2.32 -42.18 -1.13
CA GLU A 544 3.22 -42.08 -2.27
C GLU A 544 4.60 -42.67 -2.01
N GLY A 545 4.96 -43.02 -0.77
CA GLY A 545 6.28 -43.58 -0.44
C GLY A 545 6.65 -43.40 1.03
N GLU A 546 7.94 -43.43 1.32
CA GLU A 546 8.49 -43.31 2.67
C GLU A 546 9.59 -42.26 2.71
N ALA A 547 9.64 -41.46 3.77
CA ALA A 547 10.74 -40.53 4.04
C ALA A 547 11.34 -40.80 5.42
N ARG A 548 12.64 -41.07 5.48
CA ARG A 548 13.41 -41.21 6.72
C ARG A 548 14.28 -39.99 6.91
N ILE A 549 14.26 -39.40 8.11
CA ILE A 549 14.99 -38.16 8.40
C ILE A 549 15.72 -38.33 9.73
N ARG A 550 17.03 -38.06 9.71
CA ARG A 550 17.91 -38.12 10.88
C ARG A 550 18.06 -36.78 11.57
N GLU A 551 18.56 -36.80 12.80
CA GLU A 551 18.83 -35.60 13.59
C GLU A 551 19.81 -34.64 12.90
N ASP A 552 20.81 -35.15 12.18
CA ASP A 552 21.78 -34.35 11.42
C ASP A 552 21.19 -33.69 10.15
N GLY A 553 19.90 -33.92 9.87
CA GLY A 553 19.20 -33.41 8.70
C GLY A 553 19.40 -34.24 7.43
N SER A 554 20.15 -35.35 7.48
CA SER A 554 20.19 -36.30 6.37
C SER A 554 18.83 -36.98 6.21
N PHE A 555 18.45 -37.28 4.96
CA PHE A 555 17.20 -37.95 4.66
C PHE A 555 17.35 -38.96 3.51
N VAL A 556 16.48 -39.97 3.57
CA VAL A 556 16.31 -40.97 2.52
C VAL A 556 14.84 -41.01 2.16
N ILE A 557 14.52 -40.93 0.87
CA ILE A 557 13.15 -41.04 0.37
C ILE A 557 13.08 -42.24 -0.57
N PHE A 558 12.10 -43.11 -0.35
CA PHE A 558 11.81 -44.23 -1.22
C PHE A 558 10.40 -44.11 -1.80
N SER A 559 10.26 -44.42 -3.09
CA SER A 559 8.95 -44.51 -3.74
C SER A 559 9.00 -45.44 -4.95
N VAL A 560 7.85 -45.94 -5.39
CA VAL A 560 7.70 -46.82 -6.56
C VAL A 560 7.96 -46.13 -7.90
N SER A 561 7.89 -44.80 -7.95
CA SER A 561 8.17 -44.02 -9.16
C SER A 561 8.86 -42.69 -8.85
N GLU A 562 9.49 -42.12 -9.88
CA GLU A 562 10.18 -40.83 -9.77
C GLU A 562 9.23 -39.68 -9.43
N GLU A 563 8.08 -39.63 -10.09
CA GLU A 563 7.03 -38.61 -9.83
C GLU A 563 6.57 -38.64 -8.37
N LYS A 564 6.32 -39.84 -7.83
CA LYS A 564 5.90 -40.00 -6.43
C LYS A 564 7.05 -39.69 -5.46
N ALA A 565 8.28 -40.10 -5.76
CA ALA A 565 9.45 -39.72 -4.96
C ALA A 565 9.60 -38.20 -4.86
N ASP A 566 9.33 -37.48 -5.96
CA ASP A 566 9.34 -36.02 -5.99
C ASP A 566 8.20 -35.40 -5.18
N GLU A 567 7.02 -36.02 -5.16
CA GLU A 567 5.91 -35.58 -4.30
C GLU A 567 6.24 -35.75 -2.82
N VAL A 568 6.75 -36.92 -2.42
CA VAL A 568 7.20 -37.19 -1.05
C VAL A 568 8.30 -36.20 -0.66
N ARG A 569 9.30 -35.99 -1.51
CA ARG A 569 10.35 -34.98 -1.31
C ARG A 569 9.80 -33.60 -1.08
N ARG A 570 8.87 -33.14 -1.92
CA ARG A 570 8.25 -31.82 -1.79
C ARG A 570 7.50 -31.68 -0.45
N ARG A 571 6.68 -32.67 -0.08
CA ARG A 571 5.91 -32.68 1.18
C ARG A 571 6.83 -32.73 2.40
N THR A 572 7.85 -33.59 2.38
CA THR A 572 8.88 -33.69 3.43
C THR A 572 9.62 -32.37 3.62
N ALA A 573 10.03 -31.71 2.54
CA ALA A 573 10.66 -30.40 2.63
C ALA A 573 9.73 -29.34 3.24
N GLN A 574 8.44 -29.37 2.91
CA GLN A 574 7.44 -28.48 3.52
C GLN A 574 7.26 -28.73 5.01
N VAL A 575 7.22 -30.00 5.43
CA VAL A 575 7.17 -30.39 6.85
C VAL A 575 8.42 -29.89 7.57
N MET A 576 9.62 -30.10 7.01
CA MET A 576 10.87 -29.61 7.60
C MET A 576 10.89 -28.08 7.77
N VAL A 577 10.43 -27.33 6.78
CA VAL A 577 10.27 -25.87 6.91
C VAL A 577 9.33 -25.53 8.06
N LYS A 578 8.21 -26.26 8.18
CA LYS A 578 7.20 -25.99 9.22
C LYS A 578 7.71 -26.38 10.60
N THR A 579 8.47 -27.47 10.73
CA THR A 579 9.18 -27.84 11.95
C THR A 579 10.05 -26.67 12.40
N LEU A 580 10.92 -26.16 11.52
CA LEU A 580 11.92 -25.16 11.93
C LEU A 580 11.38 -23.73 12.04
N ARG A 581 10.35 -23.37 11.26
CA ARG A 581 9.99 -21.95 11.04
C ARG A 581 8.51 -21.62 11.30
N CYS A 582 7.76 -22.50 11.96
CA CYS A 582 6.36 -22.20 12.28
C CYS A 582 6.25 -21.08 13.32
N VAL A 583 5.42 -20.09 12.99
CA VAL A 583 5.12 -18.90 13.81
C VAL A 583 3.69 -18.91 14.37
N GLY A 584 3.01 -20.05 14.33
CA GLY A 584 1.67 -20.18 14.92
C GLY A 584 0.54 -19.39 14.23
N CYS A 585 0.69 -19.03 12.95
CA CYS A 585 -0.27 -18.18 12.22
C CYS A 585 -1.68 -18.76 11.96
N SER A 586 -2.02 -19.93 12.52
CA SER A 586 -3.34 -20.60 12.39
C SER A 586 -3.86 -20.95 10.98
N GLU A 587 -3.14 -20.66 9.91
CA GLU A 587 -3.55 -20.99 8.53
C GLU A 587 -3.83 -22.50 8.34
N CYS A 588 -2.92 -23.35 8.80
CA CYS A 588 -3.07 -24.80 8.69
C CYS A 588 -4.20 -25.35 9.58
N ALA A 589 -4.40 -24.78 10.77
CA ALA A 589 -5.50 -25.15 11.66
C ALA A 589 -6.86 -24.78 11.05
N SER A 590 -6.92 -23.62 10.42
CA SER A 590 -8.10 -23.17 9.67
C SER A 590 -8.37 -24.06 8.45
N ALA A 591 -7.36 -24.59 7.78
CA ALA A 591 -7.54 -25.54 6.69
C ALA A 591 -8.02 -26.94 7.13
N CYS A 592 -7.78 -27.33 8.38
CA CYS A 592 -8.05 -28.69 8.85
C CYS A 592 -9.54 -28.93 9.15
N LYS A 593 -10.24 -29.72 8.34
CA LYS A 593 -11.66 -30.07 8.55
C LYS A 593 -11.90 -30.96 9.78
N ARG A 594 -10.89 -31.73 10.21
CA ARG A 594 -10.96 -32.61 11.39
C ARG A 594 -10.60 -31.90 12.70
N GLN A 595 -10.26 -30.61 12.63
CA GLN A 595 -9.77 -29.84 13.79
C GLN A 595 -8.60 -30.55 14.50
N ALA A 596 -7.75 -31.20 13.71
CA ALA A 596 -6.61 -31.99 14.21
C ALA A 596 -5.35 -31.13 14.44
N ILE A 597 -5.45 -29.81 14.42
CA ILE A 597 -4.29 -28.92 14.57
C ILE A 597 -4.65 -27.80 15.53
N LEU A 598 -3.87 -27.66 16.59
CA LEU A 598 -3.95 -26.59 17.57
C LEU A 598 -2.72 -25.68 17.44
N ILE A 599 -2.80 -24.48 18.00
CA ILE A 599 -1.61 -23.66 18.24
C ILE A 599 -1.18 -23.87 19.69
N ASN A 600 -0.07 -24.58 19.88
CA ASN A 600 0.54 -24.83 21.18
C ASN A 600 1.92 -24.17 21.23
N TRP A 601 2.20 -23.44 22.31
CA TRP A 601 3.44 -22.68 22.50
C TRP A 601 3.83 -21.80 21.30
N GLY A 602 2.84 -21.18 20.66
CA GLY A 602 3.02 -20.31 19.50
C GLY A 602 3.34 -21.04 18.19
N MET A 603 3.13 -22.36 18.12
CA MET A 603 3.49 -23.19 16.97
C MET A 603 2.36 -24.19 16.67
N ALA A 604 2.28 -24.67 15.42
CA ALA A 604 1.25 -25.63 15.04
C ALA A 604 1.56 -27.02 15.61
N TRP A 605 0.58 -27.61 16.29
CA TRP A 605 0.68 -28.93 16.91
C TRP A 605 -0.42 -29.84 16.37
N VAL A 606 -0.07 -31.03 15.88
CA VAL A 606 -1.02 -32.00 15.33
C VAL A 606 -1.52 -32.92 16.44
N LEU A 607 -2.84 -33.06 16.52
CA LEU A 607 -3.54 -34.06 17.33
C LEU A 607 -3.64 -35.34 16.51
N GLU A 608 -2.84 -36.34 16.88
CA GLU A 608 -2.66 -37.59 16.13
C GLU A 608 -3.99 -38.34 15.99
N GLU A 609 -4.79 -38.40 17.06
CA GLU A 609 -6.07 -39.12 17.13
C GLU A 609 -7.16 -38.55 16.22
N ARG A 610 -6.96 -37.34 15.69
CA ARG A 610 -7.91 -36.67 14.78
C ARG A 610 -7.39 -36.56 13.36
N CYS A 611 -6.08 -36.69 13.17
CA CYS A 611 -5.45 -36.50 11.87
C CYS A 611 -5.76 -37.69 10.96
N ILE A 612 -5.93 -37.42 9.66
CA ILE A 612 -6.14 -38.44 8.62
C ILE A 612 -5.08 -38.32 7.52
N HIS A 613 -3.96 -37.64 7.80
CA HIS A 613 -2.79 -37.50 6.92
C HIS A 613 -3.10 -36.95 5.50
N CYS A 614 -4.21 -36.22 5.34
CA CYS A 614 -4.71 -35.81 4.02
C CYS A 614 -3.89 -34.71 3.31
N SER A 615 -2.80 -34.20 3.88
CA SER A 615 -1.94 -33.14 3.33
C SER A 615 -2.58 -31.78 3.05
N LYS A 616 -3.90 -31.62 3.10
CA LYS A 616 -4.59 -30.35 2.80
C LYS A 616 -4.07 -29.16 3.61
N CYS A 617 -3.70 -29.39 4.87
CA CYS A 617 -3.20 -28.33 5.76
C CYS A 617 -1.77 -27.84 5.45
N ILE A 618 -1.01 -28.58 4.64
CA ILE A 618 0.32 -28.17 4.16
C ILE A 618 0.29 -27.66 2.72
N GLU A 619 -0.76 -28.01 1.97
CA GLU A 619 -1.05 -27.51 0.63
C GLU A 619 -1.67 -26.10 0.63
N VAL A 620 -2.31 -25.69 1.73
CA VAL A 620 -2.72 -24.29 1.90
C VAL A 620 -1.53 -23.35 1.96
N ARG A 621 -1.79 -22.06 1.73
CA ARG A 621 -0.76 -21.02 1.74
C ARG A 621 -0.26 -20.76 3.17
N CYS A 622 0.69 -21.59 3.63
CA CYS A 622 1.34 -21.44 4.92
C CYS A 622 2.38 -20.30 4.89
N THR A 623 2.37 -19.42 5.89
CA THR A 623 3.30 -18.28 6.02
C THR A 623 4.77 -18.70 5.99
N ALA A 624 5.15 -19.74 6.74
CA ALA A 624 6.52 -20.25 6.79
C ALA A 624 6.99 -20.82 5.44
N ILE A 625 6.16 -21.67 4.83
CA ILE A 625 6.44 -22.28 3.51
C ILE A 625 6.51 -21.20 2.43
N TYR A 626 5.60 -20.23 2.48
CA TYR A 626 5.60 -19.09 1.56
C TYR A 626 6.88 -18.26 1.69
N ALA A 627 7.31 -17.96 2.92
CA ALA A 627 8.54 -17.19 3.16
C ALA A 627 9.79 -17.93 2.66
N ASN A 628 9.73 -19.26 2.63
CA ASN A 628 10.79 -20.14 2.15
C ASN A 628 10.64 -20.55 0.67
N LYS A 629 9.89 -19.79 -0.14
CA LYS A 629 9.70 -20.04 -1.59
C LYS A 629 11.04 -20.26 -2.33
N GLY A 630 11.01 -21.13 -3.33
CA GLY A 630 12.20 -21.66 -3.99
C GLY A 630 12.82 -22.84 -3.23
N LEU A 631 11.98 -23.79 -2.76
CA LEU A 631 12.37 -25.11 -2.27
C LEU A 631 12.78 -26.03 -3.45
N SER A 632 13.63 -25.54 -4.34
CA SER A 632 14.28 -26.37 -5.35
C SER A 632 15.53 -26.97 -4.71
N GLY A 633 15.58 -28.30 -4.62
CA GLY A 633 16.86 -28.98 -4.41
C GLY A 633 17.71 -28.71 -5.65
N GLU A 634 18.94 -28.22 -5.46
CA GLU A 634 19.92 -28.26 -6.54
C GLU A 634 20.29 -29.73 -6.77
N VAL A 635 19.97 -30.25 -7.96
CA VAL A 635 20.50 -31.53 -8.43
C VAL A 635 21.81 -31.18 -9.13
N PHE A 636 22.93 -31.37 -8.45
CA PHE A 636 24.21 -31.43 -9.15
C PHE A 636 24.36 -32.87 -9.63
N SER A 637 24.32 -33.06 -10.96
CA SER A 637 24.90 -34.26 -11.55
C SER A 637 26.38 -34.29 -11.15
N ALA A 638 26.83 -35.44 -10.67
CA ALA A 638 28.24 -35.71 -10.39
C ALA A 638 29.14 -35.36 -11.58
#